data_AF-A0A3N4YSL8-F1
#
_entry.id   AF-A0A3N4YSL8-F1
#
_cell.length_a   1.000
_cell.length_b   1.000
_cell.length_c   1.000
_cell.angle_alpha   90.00
_cell.angle_beta   90.00
_cell.angle_gamma   90.00
#
_symmetry.space_group_name_H-M   'P 1'
#
loop_
_entity.id
_entity.type
_entity.pdbx_description
1 polymer ?
#
loop_
_entity_poly.entity_id
_entity_poly.type
_entity_poly.pdbx_seq_one_letter_code
_entity_poly.pdbx_strand_id
1 'polypeptide(L)'
;MTSVRGKYSLAVLSPVVGGHYFGKVLAGVSRAARAGGHRVVVVQTYPADLERAQFPEEPPVGVPVGLDAADGLIVVTTAVDADTVERLGAEDRPMVLVGEHSPGAQAPAVAPDNAGGTRAAVEHLIAHGHVEIGFVGSLRQSDIVERYEAYRATLRDHGIEPREEWVYQAADNQEAAGAAAARQALTAGMPTTATFVATDRNAAGFTRMLQVSGLSLPRRQAVVGFDHSDLGARMRPRLATVDPHHDGVGELAVSLLVAQIRGERPRGRHLSAASLITRESCGCREASVGPVQGTGGGASTSWARLAGVAEIVLDGAGTTPGIEAWMRSVQRIVRGADALAVLPDADALASLVDITRALRPHPEALEQLVPALRSVEEELAKARKGRTRAPGEPGPTARRRAVARAITDVIVALSTGCTQTLLARAGRLERTIGEQYELDLGLLHADAPTIRTLRWLPKGHRGPATLALWSDAAERLAHPPVPDDVPRPGLRDYAGEVDSPAPRPPAGTAADPARELTVVGTTATSPQARALVGTKLPVASFPTRALLDSADGIAFVIPVTFDTSDWGLLLIGGAIDTHTTSARDKFDHWAAMLAVALDREARLVSLRTQRAALADMAARERALALDLRAGQVRYRLVEEVALEGTWDWDITTGHVYYSRTWKSLLGLADDEVGASIEEWTSRVHADDQRAVRSAIAQQLAGACMPLDLEHRLLAADGRELWVRARATTVTDDAGVRARMVGVLMVLGHEGPPGDAPWRTSRVRPPADASPFPASQ
;
A
#
# COMPACT_ATOMS: atom_id res chain seq x y z
N MET A 1 -37.80 28.62 18.17
CA MET A 1 -36.40 28.33 18.56
C MET A 1 -35.71 27.64 17.39
N THR A 2 -35.11 28.43 16.52
CA THR A 2 -34.36 28.02 15.32
C THR A 2 -33.00 27.47 15.77
N SER A 3 -32.90 26.14 15.86
CA SER A 3 -31.69 25.44 16.28
C SER A 3 -30.55 25.62 15.26
N VAL A 4 -29.36 25.86 15.78
CA VAL A 4 -28.08 26.07 15.09
C VAL A 4 -27.82 24.94 14.08
N ARG A 5 -27.54 25.27 12.80
CA ARG A 5 -27.12 24.30 11.76
C ARG A 5 -25.85 23.57 12.21
N GLY A 6 -25.99 22.34 12.69
CA GLY A 6 -24.85 21.50 13.09
C GLY A 6 -23.97 21.14 11.89
N LYS A 7 -22.64 21.10 12.12
CA LYS A 7 -21.68 20.55 11.16
C LYS A 7 -21.70 19.01 11.28
N TYR A 8 -22.13 18.31 10.24
CA TYR A 8 -22.07 16.85 10.18
C TYR A 8 -20.70 16.35 9.68
N SER A 9 -20.29 15.18 10.16
CA SER A 9 -19.17 14.39 9.65
C SER A 9 -19.73 13.28 8.75
N LEU A 10 -19.43 13.31 7.46
CA LEU A 10 -19.90 12.34 6.48
C LEU A 10 -18.75 11.38 6.14
N ALA A 11 -18.96 10.07 6.23
CA ALA A 11 -17.98 9.09 5.78
C ALA A 11 -18.32 8.57 4.39
N VAL A 12 -17.29 8.36 3.56
CA VAL A 12 -17.42 7.80 2.22
C VAL A 12 -16.57 6.54 2.13
N LEU A 13 -17.18 5.39 1.86
CA LEU A 13 -16.45 4.17 1.52
C LEU A 13 -16.23 4.13 0.01
N SER A 14 -14.97 4.08 -0.41
CA SER A 14 -14.60 4.07 -1.83
C SER A 14 -13.49 3.03 -2.08
N PRO A 15 -13.51 2.29 -3.20
CA PRO A 15 -12.43 1.35 -3.52
C PRO A 15 -11.07 2.05 -3.54
N VAL A 16 -11.01 3.24 -4.16
CA VAL A 16 -9.82 4.09 -4.24
C VAL A 16 -10.21 5.55 -4.07
N VAL A 17 -9.23 6.39 -3.71
CA VAL A 17 -9.45 7.83 -3.45
C VAL A 17 -9.16 8.74 -4.65
N GLY A 18 -8.94 8.17 -5.85
CA GLY A 18 -8.56 8.89 -7.06
C GLY A 18 -9.14 8.33 -8.38
N GLY A 19 -8.63 8.85 -9.50
CA GLY A 19 -9.02 8.44 -10.85
C GLY A 19 -10.27 9.14 -11.42
N HIS A 20 -10.53 8.94 -12.73
CA HIS A 20 -11.56 9.67 -13.49
C HIS A 20 -12.99 9.51 -12.96
N TYR A 21 -13.34 8.31 -12.48
CA TYR A 21 -14.68 8.01 -11.94
C TYR A 21 -14.77 8.41 -10.45
N PHE A 22 -14.08 7.69 -9.56
CA PHE A 22 -14.19 7.90 -8.11
C PHE A 22 -13.72 9.30 -7.70
N GLY A 23 -12.64 9.82 -8.30
CA GLY A 23 -12.17 11.18 -8.01
C GLY A 23 -13.20 12.26 -8.33
N LYS A 24 -13.94 12.15 -9.45
CA LYS A 24 -15.03 13.08 -9.79
C LYS A 24 -16.19 12.97 -8.80
N VAL A 25 -16.62 11.75 -8.45
CA VAL A 25 -17.66 11.53 -7.42
C VAL A 25 -17.25 12.14 -6.08
N LEU A 26 -16.05 11.84 -5.59
CA LEU A 26 -15.53 12.37 -4.33
C LEU A 26 -15.41 13.90 -4.35
N ALA A 27 -15.09 14.49 -5.50
CA ALA A 27 -15.04 15.94 -5.64
C ALA A 27 -16.43 16.58 -5.55
N GLY A 28 -17.44 15.95 -6.15
CA GLY A 28 -18.84 16.33 -5.96
C GLY A 28 -19.26 16.26 -4.48
N VAL A 29 -18.92 15.16 -3.80
CA VAL A 29 -19.16 15.00 -2.36
C VAL A 29 -18.49 16.10 -1.55
N SER A 30 -17.19 16.33 -1.77
CA SER A 30 -16.40 17.36 -1.08
C SER A 30 -16.99 18.75 -1.28
N ARG A 31 -17.40 19.09 -2.51
CA ARG A 31 -17.99 20.38 -2.88
C ARG A 31 -19.33 20.59 -2.19
N ALA A 32 -20.25 19.64 -2.27
CA ALA A 32 -21.56 19.72 -1.63
C ALA A 32 -21.45 19.77 -0.09
N ALA A 33 -20.58 18.93 0.50
CA ALA A 33 -20.33 18.93 1.93
C ALA A 33 -19.76 20.27 2.40
N ARG A 34 -18.75 20.81 1.69
CA ARG A 34 -18.14 22.11 2.01
C ARG A 34 -19.16 23.25 1.90
N ALA A 35 -20.02 23.25 0.90
CA ALA A 35 -21.10 24.24 0.75
C ALA A 35 -22.08 24.20 1.93
N GLY A 36 -22.34 23.02 2.49
CA GLY A 36 -23.13 22.81 3.71
C GLY A 36 -22.39 23.06 5.02
N GLY A 37 -21.07 23.30 4.99
CA GLY A 37 -20.21 23.41 6.17
C GLY A 37 -19.94 22.07 6.87
N HIS A 38 -20.17 20.95 6.18
CA HIS A 38 -19.95 19.58 6.64
C HIS A 38 -18.50 19.13 6.40
N ARG A 39 -18.09 18.06 7.08
CA ARG A 39 -16.77 17.42 6.94
C ARG A 39 -16.92 16.11 6.20
N VAL A 40 -15.87 15.71 5.50
CA VAL A 40 -15.86 14.44 4.76
C VAL A 40 -14.65 13.62 5.19
N VAL A 41 -14.86 12.36 5.51
CA VAL A 41 -13.79 11.36 5.62
C VAL A 41 -14.00 10.32 4.54
N VAL A 42 -13.00 10.08 3.71
CA VAL A 42 -13.02 9.02 2.70
C VAL A 42 -12.18 7.88 3.22
N VAL A 43 -12.75 6.69 3.23
CA VAL A 43 -12.09 5.46 3.63
C VAL A 43 -11.84 4.66 2.37
N GLN A 44 -10.57 4.43 2.09
CA GLN A 44 -10.17 3.54 1.01
C GLN A 44 -10.28 2.10 1.47
N THR A 45 -10.96 1.27 0.68
CA THR A 45 -11.15 -0.15 1.01
C THR A 45 -10.23 -1.09 0.24
N TYR A 46 -9.67 -0.67 -0.90
CA TYR A 46 -8.73 -1.51 -1.66
C TYR A 46 -7.27 -1.16 -1.29
N PRO A 47 -6.35 -2.14 -1.36
CA PRO A 47 -4.92 -1.90 -1.16
C PRO A 47 -4.39 -0.79 -2.08
N ALA A 48 -3.51 0.05 -1.55
CA ALA A 48 -2.92 1.18 -2.28
C ALA A 48 -2.07 0.74 -3.49
N ASP A 49 -1.52 -0.48 -3.45
CA ASP A 49 -0.67 -1.07 -4.47
C ASP A 49 -1.44 -1.87 -5.54
N LEU A 50 -2.76 -2.04 -5.38
CA LEU A 50 -3.56 -2.85 -6.30
C LEU A 50 -3.89 -2.09 -7.59
N GLU A 51 -3.53 -2.68 -8.73
CA GLU A 51 -3.89 -2.10 -10.02
C GLU A 51 -5.38 -2.26 -10.33
N ARG A 52 -6.03 -1.20 -10.85
CA ARG A 52 -7.46 -1.22 -11.22
C ARG A 52 -7.86 -2.33 -12.19
N ALA A 53 -6.95 -2.77 -13.07
CA ALA A 53 -7.21 -3.87 -13.99
C ALA A 53 -7.22 -5.25 -13.30
N GLN A 54 -6.71 -5.31 -12.07
CA GLN A 54 -6.57 -6.51 -11.24
C GLN A 54 -7.52 -6.46 -10.04
N PHE A 55 -8.50 -5.55 -10.04
CA PHE A 55 -9.50 -5.49 -8.99
C PHE A 55 -10.28 -6.81 -8.97
N PRO A 56 -10.37 -7.49 -7.82
CA PRO A 56 -11.16 -8.71 -7.71
C PRO A 56 -12.63 -8.41 -8.01
N GLU A 57 -13.34 -9.42 -8.53
CA GLU A 57 -14.78 -9.32 -8.82
C GLU A 57 -15.59 -9.08 -7.53
N GLU A 58 -15.13 -9.63 -6.40
CA GLU A 58 -15.65 -9.34 -5.07
C GLU A 58 -14.68 -8.45 -4.29
N PRO A 59 -15.18 -7.40 -3.58
CA PRO A 59 -14.34 -6.56 -2.75
C PRO A 59 -13.61 -7.36 -1.67
N PRO A 60 -12.33 -7.03 -1.38
CA PRO A 60 -11.62 -7.68 -0.28
C PRO A 60 -12.37 -7.43 1.04
N VAL A 61 -12.55 -8.49 1.83
CA VAL A 61 -13.39 -8.48 3.04
C VAL A 61 -12.87 -7.50 4.10
N GLY A 62 -13.78 -6.69 4.64
CA GLY A 62 -13.64 -5.92 5.88
C GLY A 62 -13.51 -4.40 5.71
N VAL A 63 -14.28 -3.63 6.50
CA VAL A 63 -14.09 -2.18 6.69
C VAL A 63 -13.54 -1.96 8.10
N PRO A 64 -12.22 -1.92 8.28
CA PRO A 64 -11.63 -1.76 9.60
C PRO A 64 -11.40 -0.27 9.83
N VAL A 65 -12.47 0.46 10.11
CA VAL A 65 -12.38 1.85 10.55
C VAL A 65 -13.60 2.24 11.39
N GLY A 66 -13.41 3.19 12.28
CA GLY A 66 -14.45 3.76 13.13
C GLY A 66 -15.41 4.68 12.40
N LEU A 67 -16.35 4.06 11.69
CA LEU A 67 -17.49 4.73 11.07
C LEU A 67 -18.39 5.44 12.09
N ASP A 68 -18.34 5.05 13.36
CA ASP A 68 -19.15 5.63 14.45
C ASP A 68 -18.88 7.11 14.70
N ALA A 69 -17.72 7.61 14.27
CA ALA A 69 -17.42 9.04 14.32
C ALA A 69 -18.17 9.85 13.25
N ALA A 70 -18.84 9.19 12.29
CA ALA A 70 -19.60 9.80 11.21
C ALA A 70 -21.12 9.81 11.49
N ASP A 71 -21.76 10.94 11.19
CA ASP A 71 -23.20 11.14 11.32
C ASP A 71 -23.99 10.52 10.14
N GLY A 72 -23.30 10.11 9.07
CA GLY A 72 -23.91 9.47 7.91
C GLY A 72 -22.88 8.87 6.94
N LEU A 73 -23.31 7.90 6.15
CA LEU A 73 -22.47 7.11 5.25
C LEU A 73 -22.85 7.32 3.77
N ILE A 74 -21.84 7.45 2.93
CA ILE A 74 -21.94 7.27 1.48
C ILE A 74 -21.13 6.03 1.13
N VAL A 75 -21.77 5.01 0.55
CA VAL A 75 -21.10 3.74 0.23
C VAL A 75 -21.10 3.56 -1.27
N VAL A 76 -19.91 3.59 -1.89
CA VAL A 76 -19.75 3.11 -3.26
C VAL A 76 -19.92 1.60 -3.24
N THR A 77 -20.86 1.05 -4.02
CA THR A 77 -21.25 -0.37 -3.89
C THR A 77 -20.11 -1.35 -4.17
N THR A 78 -19.13 -0.95 -4.97
CA THR A 78 -17.93 -1.76 -5.24
C THR A 78 -16.84 -1.63 -4.17
N ALA A 79 -17.04 -0.79 -3.14
CA ALA A 79 -16.07 -0.62 -2.06
C ALA A 79 -16.11 -1.78 -1.06
N VAL A 80 -17.25 -2.45 -0.93
CA VAL A 80 -17.51 -3.46 0.11
C VAL A 80 -18.39 -4.57 -0.45
N ASP A 81 -18.31 -5.76 0.13
CA ASP A 81 -19.19 -6.88 -0.23
C ASP A 81 -20.67 -6.59 0.07
N ALA A 82 -21.56 -7.34 -0.60
CA ALA A 82 -23.01 -7.15 -0.49
C ALA A 82 -23.52 -7.32 0.96
N ASP A 83 -22.99 -8.30 1.69
CA ASP A 83 -23.35 -8.56 3.08
C ASP A 83 -23.02 -7.36 3.98
N THR A 84 -21.89 -6.70 3.73
CA THR A 84 -21.49 -5.48 4.44
C THR A 84 -22.39 -4.31 4.08
N VAL A 85 -22.81 -4.16 2.82
CA VAL A 85 -23.81 -3.14 2.42
C VAL A 85 -25.12 -3.34 3.17
N GLU A 86 -25.62 -4.57 3.25
CA GLU A 86 -26.86 -4.89 3.97
C GLU A 86 -26.73 -4.67 5.47
N ARG A 87 -25.63 -5.11 6.08
CA ARG A 87 -25.34 -4.89 7.50
C ARG A 87 -25.31 -3.41 7.86
N LEU A 88 -24.59 -2.59 7.08
CA LEU A 88 -24.52 -1.14 7.29
C LEU A 88 -25.89 -0.47 7.08
N GLY A 89 -26.70 -0.98 6.15
CA GLY A 89 -28.06 -0.48 5.89
C GLY A 89 -29.09 -0.86 6.95
N ALA A 90 -28.83 -1.93 7.72
CA ALA A 90 -29.67 -2.33 8.84
C ALA A 90 -29.44 -1.47 10.10
N GLU A 91 -28.36 -0.68 10.14
CA GLU A 91 -28.08 0.25 11.23
C GLU A 91 -28.98 1.51 11.15
N ASP A 92 -29.29 2.13 12.30
CA ASP A 92 -30.09 3.37 12.36
C ASP A 92 -29.35 4.61 11.76
N ARG A 93 -28.14 4.44 11.22
CA ARG A 93 -27.33 5.51 10.67
C ARG A 93 -27.75 5.82 9.23
N PRO A 94 -27.99 7.11 8.88
CA PRO A 94 -28.25 7.52 7.50
C PRO A 94 -27.21 7.01 6.52
N MET A 95 -27.65 6.41 5.42
CA MET A 95 -26.81 5.82 4.40
C MET A 95 -27.36 6.08 3.00
N VAL A 96 -26.45 6.39 2.07
CA VAL A 96 -26.73 6.51 0.64
C VAL A 96 -25.74 5.65 -0.14
N LEU A 97 -26.24 4.89 -1.11
CA LEU A 97 -25.41 4.09 -2.01
C LEU A 97 -25.02 4.89 -3.26
N VAL A 98 -23.81 4.68 -3.76
CA VAL A 98 -23.37 5.19 -5.07
C VAL A 98 -23.10 4.00 -5.99
N GLY A 99 -23.83 3.93 -7.10
CA GLY A 99 -23.82 2.80 -8.02
C GLY A 99 -25.14 2.04 -7.96
N GLU A 100 -25.06 0.74 -7.71
CA GLU A 100 -26.22 -0.15 -7.76
C GLU A 100 -27.13 0.01 -6.54
N HIS A 101 -28.42 -0.27 -6.72
CA HIS A 101 -29.35 -0.33 -5.61
C HIS A 101 -29.30 -1.70 -4.95
N SER A 102 -29.15 -1.74 -3.63
CA SER A 102 -29.31 -2.97 -2.84
C SER A 102 -30.68 -2.96 -2.15
N PRO A 103 -31.61 -3.87 -2.53
CA PRO A 103 -32.90 -4.00 -1.85
C PRO A 103 -32.75 -4.35 -0.36
N GLY A 104 -31.72 -5.12 0.01
CA GLY A 104 -31.48 -5.55 1.39
C GLY A 104 -31.08 -4.40 2.32
N ALA A 105 -30.39 -3.38 1.81
CA ALA A 105 -29.91 -2.25 2.61
C ALA A 105 -30.96 -1.14 2.87
N GLN A 106 -32.12 -1.17 2.21
CA GLN A 106 -33.18 -0.15 2.28
C GLN A 106 -32.72 1.32 2.12
N ALA A 107 -31.54 1.55 1.56
CA ALA A 107 -30.95 2.87 1.34
C ALA A 107 -31.25 3.38 -0.08
N PRO A 108 -31.42 4.71 -0.27
CA PRO A 108 -31.47 5.31 -1.59
C PRO A 108 -30.13 5.10 -2.29
N ALA A 109 -30.18 4.87 -3.60
CA ALA A 109 -29.00 4.72 -4.44
C ALA A 109 -28.93 5.86 -5.45
N VAL A 110 -27.73 6.37 -5.68
CA VAL A 110 -27.45 7.39 -6.69
C VAL A 110 -26.54 6.81 -7.76
N ALA A 111 -26.94 6.98 -9.02
CA ALA A 111 -26.17 6.54 -10.18
C ALA A 111 -26.21 7.60 -11.28
N PRO A 112 -25.24 7.62 -12.21
CA PRO A 112 -25.40 8.36 -13.45
C PRO A 112 -26.54 7.76 -14.29
N ASP A 113 -27.22 8.59 -15.08
CA ASP A 113 -28.22 8.16 -16.05
C ASP A 113 -27.56 7.54 -17.30
N ASN A 114 -27.02 6.32 -17.14
CA ASN A 114 -26.40 5.56 -18.23
C ASN A 114 -27.39 5.33 -19.39
N ALA A 115 -28.61 4.91 -19.07
CA ALA A 115 -29.61 4.58 -20.09
C ALA A 115 -30.05 5.81 -20.89
N GLY A 116 -30.35 6.93 -20.21
CA GLY A 116 -30.69 8.19 -20.88
C GLY A 116 -29.53 8.76 -21.69
N GLY A 117 -28.30 8.69 -21.17
CA GLY A 117 -27.10 9.07 -21.88
C GLY A 117 -26.86 8.26 -23.16
N THR A 118 -26.98 6.93 -23.08
CA THR A 118 -26.85 6.05 -24.25
C THR A 118 -27.97 6.29 -25.26
N ARG A 119 -29.22 6.44 -24.80
CA ARG A 119 -30.35 6.76 -25.68
C ARG A 119 -30.08 8.03 -26.48
N ALA A 120 -29.67 9.11 -25.81
CA ALA A 120 -29.36 10.37 -26.47
C ALA A 120 -28.23 10.23 -27.50
N ALA A 121 -27.18 9.47 -27.20
CA ALA A 121 -26.08 9.20 -28.13
C ALA A 121 -26.53 8.42 -29.37
N VAL A 122 -27.36 7.39 -29.19
CA VAL A 122 -27.85 6.54 -30.29
C VAL A 122 -28.87 7.29 -31.14
N GLU A 123 -29.83 7.99 -30.52
CA GLU A 123 -30.79 8.86 -31.21
C GLU A 123 -30.08 9.94 -32.02
N HIS A 124 -28.98 10.49 -31.49
CA HIS A 124 -28.16 11.45 -32.22
C HIS A 124 -27.54 10.83 -33.49
N LEU A 125 -27.02 9.61 -33.43
CA LEU A 125 -26.50 8.90 -34.61
C LEU A 125 -27.63 8.60 -35.62
N ILE A 126 -28.81 8.20 -35.15
CA ILE A 126 -30.00 7.98 -35.99
C ILE A 126 -30.42 9.29 -36.67
N ALA A 127 -30.39 10.42 -35.96
CA ALA A 127 -30.68 11.75 -36.53
C ALA A 127 -29.67 12.18 -37.60
N HIS A 128 -28.45 11.64 -37.58
CA HIS A 128 -27.46 11.79 -38.65
C HIS A 128 -27.70 10.84 -39.85
N GLY A 129 -28.72 9.99 -39.77
CA GLY A 129 -29.11 9.04 -40.82
C GLY A 129 -28.48 7.66 -40.67
N HIS A 130 -27.79 7.36 -39.57
CA HIS A 130 -27.21 6.05 -39.35
C HIS A 130 -28.28 5.03 -38.92
N VAL A 131 -28.35 3.90 -39.64
CA VAL A 131 -29.23 2.77 -39.31
C VAL A 131 -28.45 1.49 -38.99
N GLU A 132 -27.18 1.44 -39.40
CA GLU A 132 -26.23 0.36 -39.09
C GLU A 132 -25.28 0.86 -38.01
N ILE A 133 -25.75 0.84 -36.77
CA ILE A 133 -25.02 1.35 -35.61
C ILE A 133 -24.45 0.16 -34.87
N GLY A 134 -23.16 0.17 -34.56
CA GLY A 134 -22.47 -0.86 -33.77
C GLY A 134 -22.31 -0.49 -32.30
N PHE A 135 -21.95 -1.48 -31.51
CA PHE A 135 -21.63 -1.35 -30.09
C PHE A 135 -20.24 -1.91 -29.80
N VAL A 136 -19.45 -1.19 -28.98
CA VAL A 136 -18.18 -1.69 -28.43
C VAL A 136 -18.19 -1.51 -26.92
N GLY A 137 -17.91 -2.56 -26.16
CA GLY A 137 -17.80 -2.49 -24.70
C GLY A 137 -17.46 -3.82 -24.04
N SER A 138 -17.11 -3.79 -22.75
CA SER A 138 -16.90 -4.99 -21.94
C SER A 138 -18.18 -5.38 -21.20
N LEU A 139 -18.91 -6.39 -21.68
CA LEU A 139 -20.14 -6.87 -21.04
C LEU A 139 -19.91 -7.64 -19.73
N ARG A 140 -18.69 -7.63 -19.18
CA ARG A 140 -18.38 -8.13 -17.84
C ARG A 140 -18.75 -7.13 -16.73
N GLN A 141 -19.00 -5.87 -17.09
CA GLN A 141 -19.28 -4.80 -16.14
C GLN A 141 -20.74 -4.37 -16.22
N SER A 142 -21.38 -4.20 -15.06
CA SER A 142 -22.82 -3.95 -14.97
C SER A 142 -23.26 -2.62 -15.57
N ASP A 143 -22.46 -1.56 -15.41
CA ASP A 143 -22.71 -0.25 -16.03
C ASP A 143 -22.63 -0.32 -17.57
N ILE A 144 -21.72 -1.12 -18.11
CA ILE A 144 -21.62 -1.37 -19.55
C ILE A 144 -22.80 -2.22 -20.06
N VAL A 145 -23.27 -3.18 -19.27
CA VAL A 145 -24.49 -3.96 -19.59
C VAL A 145 -25.70 -3.03 -19.65
N GLU A 146 -25.88 -2.11 -18.70
CA GLU A 146 -26.96 -1.11 -18.72
C GLU A 146 -26.91 -0.26 -19.99
N ARG A 147 -25.71 0.20 -20.40
CA ARG A 147 -25.51 0.93 -21.66
C ARG A 147 -25.84 0.05 -22.88
N TYR A 148 -25.45 -1.22 -22.88
CA TYR A 148 -25.75 -2.15 -23.98
C TYR A 148 -27.26 -2.40 -24.13
N GLU A 149 -27.96 -2.60 -23.02
CA GLU A 149 -29.41 -2.79 -23.00
C GLU A 149 -30.13 -1.52 -23.51
N ALA A 150 -29.73 -0.34 -23.04
CA ALA A 150 -30.26 0.93 -23.50
C ALA A 150 -30.01 1.16 -25.00
N TYR A 151 -28.83 0.79 -25.51
CA TYR A 151 -28.51 0.83 -26.93
C TYR A 151 -29.47 -0.05 -27.75
N ARG A 152 -29.67 -1.32 -27.34
CA ARG A 152 -30.59 -2.23 -28.04
C ARG A 152 -32.04 -1.76 -27.98
N ALA A 153 -32.49 -1.28 -26.83
CA ALA A 153 -33.84 -0.74 -26.66
C ALA A 153 -34.06 0.46 -27.58
N THR A 154 -33.12 1.41 -27.61
CA THR A 154 -33.22 2.62 -28.42
C THR A 154 -33.29 2.32 -29.92
N LEU A 155 -32.51 1.34 -30.41
CA LEU A 155 -32.60 0.90 -31.80
C LEU A 155 -33.99 0.33 -32.12
N ARG A 156 -34.55 -0.53 -31.26
CA ARG A 156 -35.88 -1.10 -31.46
C ARG A 156 -36.99 -0.05 -31.43
N ASP A 157 -36.89 0.93 -30.52
CA ASP A 157 -37.83 2.04 -30.42
C ASP A 157 -37.88 2.87 -31.73
N HIS A 158 -36.79 2.84 -32.52
CA HIS A 158 -36.69 3.49 -33.82
C HIS A 158 -36.88 2.52 -35.01
N GLY A 159 -37.36 1.30 -34.77
CA GLY A 159 -37.63 0.30 -35.80
C GLY A 159 -36.38 -0.35 -36.42
N ILE A 160 -35.22 -0.25 -35.75
CA ILE A 160 -33.97 -0.87 -36.18
C ILE A 160 -33.75 -2.13 -35.35
N GLU A 161 -33.71 -3.30 -35.99
CA GLU A 161 -33.44 -4.56 -35.28
C GLU A 161 -31.94 -4.68 -34.93
N PRO A 162 -31.57 -4.79 -33.64
CA PRO A 162 -30.18 -4.93 -33.23
C PRO A 162 -29.61 -6.29 -33.69
N ARG A 163 -28.47 -6.28 -34.37
CA ARG A 163 -27.79 -7.50 -34.83
C ARG A 163 -26.58 -7.84 -33.98
N GLU A 164 -26.34 -9.14 -33.75
CA GLU A 164 -25.17 -9.61 -33.00
C GLU A 164 -23.86 -9.29 -33.73
N GLU A 165 -23.86 -9.31 -35.06
CA GLU A 165 -22.71 -8.96 -35.91
C GLU A 165 -22.25 -7.50 -35.77
N TRP A 166 -23.04 -6.63 -35.13
CA TRP A 166 -22.70 -5.23 -34.87
C TRP A 166 -22.09 -5.00 -33.47
N VAL A 167 -21.93 -6.06 -32.68
CA VAL A 167 -21.44 -5.99 -31.30
C VAL A 167 -20.02 -6.53 -31.22
N TYR A 168 -19.07 -5.68 -30.83
CA TYR A 168 -17.66 -6.04 -30.71
C TYR A 168 -17.23 -6.03 -29.24
N GLN A 169 -16.78 -7.18 -28.75
CA GLN A 169 -16.47 -7.36 -27.34
C GLN A 169 -15.08 -6.81 -27.00
N ALA A 170 -15.02 -5.90 -26.03
CA ALA A 170 -13.78 -5.45 -25.41
C ALA A 170 -13.50 -6.28 -24.17
N ALA A 171 -12.25 -6.70 -23.98
CA ALA A 171 -11.85 -7.47 -22.79
C ALA A 171 -11.96 -6.63 -21.50
N ASP A 172 -11.68 -5.34 -21.59
CA ASP A 172 -11.69 -4.36 -20.50
C ASP A 172 -11.97 -2.93 -21.04
N ASN A 173 -11.94 -1.93 -20.16
CA ASN A 173 -12.16 -0.52 -20.50
C ASN A 173 -10.87 0.24 -20.89
N GLN A 174 -9.84 -0.46 -21.39
CA GLN A 174 -8.59 0.15 -21.83
C GLN A 174 -8.53 0.35 -23.35
N GLU A 175 -7.63 1.22 -23.78
CA GLU A 175 -7.41 1.52 -25.20
C GLU A 175 -7.01 0.26 -26.00
N ALA A 176 -6.23 -0.64 -25.39
CA ALA A 176 -5.79 -1.87 -26.03
C ALA A 176 -6.97 -2.78 -26.41
N ALA A 177 -7.96 -2.91 -25.51
CA ALA A 177 -9.18 -3.66 -25.77
C ALA A 177 -10.06 -2.98 -26.83
N GLY A 178 -10.15 -1.65 -26.83
CA GLY A 178 -10.83 -0.90 -27.89
C GLY A 178 -10.19 -1.11 -29.27
N ALA A 179 -8.86 -1.13 -29.33
CA ALA A 179 -8.12 -1.45 -30.55
C ALA A 179 -8.33 -2.90 -31.02
N ALA A 180 -8.51 -3.85 -30.09
CA ALA A 180 -8.86 -5.23 -30.41
C ALA A 180 -10.27 -5.34 -30.98
N ALA A 181 -11.25 -4.63 -30.41
CA ALA A 181 -12.61 -4.55 -30.93
C ALA A 181 -12.64 -3.94 -32.34
N ALA A 182 -11.82 -2.92 -32.63
CA ALA A 182 -11.67 -2.39 -33.99
C ALA A 182 -11.13 -3.43 -34.98
N ARG A 183 -10.18 -4.28 -34.58
CA ARG A 183 -9.71 -5.39 -35.42
C ARG A 183 -10.82 -6.40 -35.70
N GLN A 184 -11.63 -6.75 -34.69
CA GLN A 184 -12.81 -7.61 -34.88
C GLN A 184 -13.77 -7.01 -35.93
N ALA A 185 -14.07 -5.72 -35.79
CA ALA A 185 -14.94 -5.00 -36.73
C ALA A 185 -14.37 -4.95 -38.16
N LEU A 186 -13.07 -4.72 -38.32
CA LEU A 186 -12.40 -4.73 -39.63
C LEU A 186 -12.39 -6.13 -40.26
N THR A 187 -12.15 -7.18 -39.47
CA THR A 187 -12.22 -8.57 -39.94
C THR A 187 -13.63 -8.95 -40.39
N ALA A 188 -14.65 -8.42 -39.72
CA ALA A 188 -16.06 -8.57 -40.13
C ALA A 188 -16.45 -7.72 -41.35
N GLY A 189 -15.51 -6.96 -41.94
CA GLY A 189 -15.77 -6.10 -43.10
C GLY A 189 -16.38 -4.74 -42.79
N MET A 190 -16.44 -4.35 -41.50
CA MET A 190 -17.06 -3.11 -41.01
C MET A 190 -18.51 -2.92 -41.50
N PRO A 191 -19.45 -3.79 -41.10
CA PRO A 191 -20.85 -3.72 -41.55
C PRO A 191 -21.63 -2.51 -41.01
N THR A 192 -21.02 -1.70 -40.15
CA THR A 192 -21.64 -0.55 -39.50
C THR A 192 -21.13 0.77 -40.08
N THR A 193 -21.94 1.83 -40.00
CA THR A 193 -21.56 3.19 -40.41
C THR A 193 -21.40 4.15 -39.23
N ALA A 194 -21.86 3.76 -38.05
CA ALA A 194 -21.62 4.44 -36.79
C ALA A 194 -21.41 3.41 -35.66
N THR A 195 -20.69 3.78 -34.60
CA THR A 195 -20.46 2.90 -33.46
C THR A 195 -20.58 3.72 -32.19
N PHE A 196 -21.46 3.28 -31.29
CA PHE A 196 -21.46 3.72 -29.91
C PHE A 196 -20.45 2.87 -29.13
N VAL A 197 -19.48 3.53 -28.50
CA VAL A 197 -18.42 2.89 -27.74
C VAL A 197 -18.62 3.22 -26.27
N ALA A 198 -18.75 2.17 -25.45
CA ALA A 198 -19.24 2.28 -24.10
C ALA A 198 -18.30 3.01 -23.13
N THR A 199 -17.04 3.27 -23.50
CA THR A 199 -16.11 4.15 -22.76
C THR A 199 -15.24 4.97 -23.71
N ASP A 200 -14.82 6.16 -23.31
CA ASP A 200 -13.94 7.01 -24.11
C ASP A 200 -12.56 6.39 -24.35
N ARG A 201 -12.04 5.59 -23.40
CA ARG A 201 -10.77 4.87 -23.58
C ARG A 201 -10.88 3.77 -24.63
N ASN A 202 -11.96 2.98 -24.60
CA ASN A 202 -12.20 2.03 -25.69
C ASN A 202 -12.39 2.79 -27.02
N ALA A 203 -13.09 3.93 -27.02
CA ALA A 203 -13.32 4.74 -28.22
C ALA A 203 -12.01 5.29 -28.81
N ALA A 204 -11.06 5.72 -27.97
CA ALA A 204 -9.74 6.15 -28.39
C ALA A 204 -8.96 5.04 -29.07
N GLY A 205 -8.90 3.85 -28.44
CA GLY A 205 -8.28 2.67 -29.02
C GLY A 205 -8.93 2.21 -30.33
N PHE A 206 -10.26 2.21 -30.35
CA PHE A 206 -11.07 1.84 -31.52
C PHE A 206 -10.80 2.79 -32.69
N THR A 207 -11.00 4.09 -32.48
CA THR A 207 -10.77 5.16 -33.46
C THR A 207 -9.35 5.11 -34.03
N ARG A 208 -8.34 5.02 -33.16
CA ARG A 208 -6.92 5.00 -33.57
C ARG A 208 -6.63 3.80 -34.47
N MET A 209 -7.14 2.62 -34.12
CA MET A 209 -6.93 1.41 -34.93
C MET A 209 -7.59 1.54 -36.31
N LEU A 210 -8.83 2.03 -36.38
CA LEU A 210 -9.51 2.27 -37.67
C LEU A 210 -8.73 3.22 -38.58
N GLN A 211 -8.18 4.29 -38.02
CA GLN A 211 -7.38 5.27 -38.77
C GLN A 211 -6.07 4.68 -39.29
N VAL A 212 -5.36 3.90 -38.47
CA VAL A 212 -4.14 3.20 -38.89
C VAL A 212 -4.44 2.17 -39.98
N SER A 213 -5.63 1.59 -39.98
CA SER A 213 -6.14 0.73 -41.06
C SER A 213 -6.68 1.49 -42.28
N GLY A 214 -6.52 2.82 -42.33
CA GLY A 214 -6.85 3.65 -43.50
C GLY A 214 -8.30 4.14 -43.58
N LEU A 215 -9.14 3.92 -42.55
CA LEU A 215 -10.51 4.42 -42.55
C LEU A 215 -10.54 5.93 -42.28
N SER A 216 -11.30 6.65 -43.11
CA SER A 216 -11.54 8.09 -42.94
C SER A 216 -12.69 8.34 -41.95
N LEU A 217 -12.38 8.81 -40.75
CA LEU A 217 -13.37 9.17 -39.72
C LEU A 217 -13.66 10.68 -39.74
N PRO A 218 -14.90 11.13 -39.52
CA PRO A 218 -16.12 10.34 -39.27
C PRO A 218 -16.81 9.81 -40.55
N ARG A 219 -16.29 10.14 -41.75
CA ARG A 219 -17.00 9.92 -43.03
C ARG A 219 -17.39 8.47 -43.32
N ARG A 220 -16.52 7.51 -43.00
CA ARG A 220 -16.76 6.07 -43.20
C ARG A 220 -17.36 5.41 -41.96
N GLN A 221 -17.12 5.98 -40.79
CA GLN A 221 -17.51 5.41 -39.51
C GLN A 221 -17.59 6.55 -38.50
N ALA A 222 -18.79 6.88 -38.06
CA ALA A 222 -18.99 7.80 -36.93
C ALA A 222 -18.72 7.06 -35.61
N VAL A 223 -18.20 7.77 -34.62
CA VAL A 223 -17.88 7.21 -33.30
C VAL A 223 -18.40 8.15 -32.22
N VAL A 224 -19.17 7.63 -31.28
CA VAL A 224 -19.58 8.34 -30.05
C VAL A 224 -19.12 7.51 -28.85
N GLY A 225 -18.39 8.15 -27.93
CA GLY A 225 -17.93 7.57 -26.68
C GLY A 225 -18.89 7.83 -25.50
N PHE A 226 -18.38 7.53 -24.31
CA PHE A 226 -19.06 7.76 -23.03
C PHE A 226 -17.96 7.96 -21.99
N ASP A 227 -18.00 9.02 -21.18
CA ASP A 227 -17.20 9.32 -19.96
C ASP A 227 -16.77 10.79 -19.89
N HIS A 228 -16.84 11.53 -21.02
CA HIS A 228 -16.29 12.87 -21.17
C HIS A 228 -14.88 13.03 -20.56
N SER A 229 -13.96 12.23 -21.09
CA SER A 229 -12.56 12.23 -20.68
C SER A 229 -11.73 13.28 -21.43
N ASP A 230 -10.70 13.78 -20.75
CA ASP A 230 -9.67 14.64 -21.35
C ASP A 230 -8.99 13.99 -22.58
N LEU A 231 -9.00 12.64 -22.66
CA LEU A 231 -8.46 11.88 -23.79
C LEU A 231 -9.31 12.11 -25.04
N GLY A 232 -10.63 11.93 -24.93
CA GLY A 232 -11.57 12.09 -26.04
C GLY A 232 -11.50 13.47 -26.69
N ALA A 233 -11.31 14.50 -25.87
CA ALA A 233 -11.13 15.88 -26.28
C ALA A 233 -9.89 16.14 -27.14
N ARG A 234 -8.82 15.36 -26.96
CA ARG A 234 -7.53 15.54 -27.66
C ARG A 234 -7.38 14.67 -28.90
N MET A 235 -8.37 13.83 -29.18
CA MET A 235 -8.39 12.98 -30.36
C MET A 235 -8.57 13.79 -31.65
N ARG A 236 -8.20 13.19 -32.78
CA ARG A 236 -8.51 13.73 -34.11
C ARG A 236 -9.21 12.65 -34.93
N PRO A 237 -10.48 12.82 -35.36
CA PRO A 237 -11.42 13.87 -34.92
C PRO A 237 -11.66 13.82 -33.40
N ARG A 238 -12.07 14.94 -32.78
CA ARG A 238 -12.36 14.93 -31.33
C ARG A 238 -13.60 14.09 -31.08
N LEU A 239 -13.59 13.38 -29.96
CA LEU A 239 -14.60 12.39 -29.64
C LEU A 239 -15.88 13.06 -29.12
N ALA A 240 -16.97 12.89 -29.87
CA ALA A 240 -18.32 13.08 -29.36
C ALA A 240 -18.56 12.03 -28.27
N THR A 241 -19.11 12.43 -27.14
CA THR A 241 -19.16 11.57 -25.94
C THR A 241 -20.31 11.97 -25.03
N VAL A 242 -20.79 11.03 -24.23
CA VAL A 242 -21.73 11.33 -23.14
C VAL A 242 -20.95 11.71 -21.89
N ASP A 243 -21.30 12.82 -21.25
CA ASP A 243 -20.88 13.16 -19.90
C ASP A 243 -21.89 12.60 -18.88
N PRO A 244 -21.50 11.60 -18.08
CA PRO A 244 -22.36 11.07 -17.02
C PRO A 244 -22.48 11.99 -15.80
N HIS A 245 -21.74 13.11 -15.73
CA HIS A 245 -21.73 14.04 -14.59
C HIS A 245 -21.47 13.33 -13.26
N HIS A 246 -20.34 12.61 -13.19
CA HIS A 246 -19.94 11.84 -12.01
C HIS A 246 -19.82 12.70 -10.73
N ASP A 247 -19.49 13.97 -10.84
CA ASP A 247 -19.49 14.89 -9.71
C ASP A 247 -20.92 15.24 -9.25
N GLY A 248 -21.88 15.39 -10.19
CA GLY A 248 -23.30 15.50 -9.88
C GLY A 248 -23.85 14.31 -9.07
N VAL A 249 -23.35 13.09 -9.33
CA VAL A 249 -23.65 11.90 -8.51
C VAL A 249 -23.23 12.11 -7.04
N GLY A 250 -22.02 12.64 -6.82
CA GLY A 250 -21.52 12.94 -5.48
C GLY A 250 -22.30 14.03 -4.76
N GLU A 251 -22.71 15.08 -5.47
CA GLU A 251 -23.54 16.16 -4.91
C GLU A 251 -24.93 15.68 -4.50
N LEU A 252 -25.55 14.87 -5.35
CA LEU A 252 -26.85 14.27 -5.10
C LEU A 252 -26.78 13.29 -3.91
N ALA A 253 -25.70 12.51 -3.80
CA ALA A 253 -25.47 11.62 -2.66
C ALA A 253 -25.42 12.40 -1.33
N VAL A 254 -24.67 13.50 -1.27
CA VAL A 254 -24.64 14.37 -0.07
C VAL A 254 -26.00 14.98 0.22
N SER A 255 -26.71 15.43 -0.82
CA SER A 255 -28.03 16.04 -0.66
C SER A 255 -29.04 15.08 -0.05
N LEU A 256 -29.08 13.83 -0.53
CA LEU A 256 -29.94 12.78 0.01
C LEU A 256 -29.53 12.36 1.42
N LEU A 257 -28.23 12.26 1.70
CA LEU A 257 -27.73 11.89 3.02
C LEU A 257 -28.07 12.94 4.07
N VAL A 258 -27.87 14.22 3.74
CA VAL A 258 -28.23 15.33 4.63
C VAL A 258 -29.75 15.42 4.83
N ALA A 259 -30.55 15.11 3.80
CA ALA A 259 -32.00 15.00 3.94
C ALA A 259 -32.39 13.88 4.93
N GLN A 260 -31.75 12.72 4.84
CA GLN A 260 -31.95 11.62 5.80
C GLN A 260 -31.57 12.01 7.23
N ILE A 261 -30.42 12.67 7.42
CA ILE A 261 -29.99 13.16 8.75
C ILE A 261 -31.03 14.14 9.34
N ARG A 262 -31.76 14.88 8.49
CA ARG A 262 -32.83 15.79 8.89
C ARG A 262 -34.19 15.11 9.12
N GLY A 263 -34.27 13.79 8.95
CA GLY A 263 -35.47 12.98 9.17
C GLY A 263 -36.30 12.70 7.91
N GLU A 264 -35.86 13.13 6.73
CA GLU A 264 -36.50 12.75 5.47
C GLU A 264 -36.18 11.27 5.13
N ARG A 265 -37.02 10.62 4.33
CA ARG A 265 -36.83 9.20 3.96
C ARG A 265 -36.83 9.02 2.43
N PRO A 266 -35.84 9.58 1.70
CA PRO A 266 -35.68 9.28 0.29
C PRO A 266 -35.44 7.77 0.09
N ARG A 267 -36.07 7.20 -0.94
CA ARG A 267 -36.04 5.77 -1.26
C ARG A 267 -35.88 5.56 -2.76
N GLY A 268 -35.32 4.41 -3.12
CA GLY A 268 -35.19 3.97 -4.50
C GLY A 268 -33.95 4.53 -5.20
N ARG A 269 -33.96 4.45 -6.52
CA ARG A 269 -32.84 4.87 -7.38
C ARG A 269 -33.05 6.32 -7.83
N HIS A 270 -32.03 7.14 -7.61
CA HIS A 270 -31.95 8.53 -8.05
C HIS A 270 -30.87 8.66 -9.12
N LEU A 271 -31.19 9.33 -10.22
CA LEU A 271 -30.27 9.46 -11.35
C LEU A 271 -29.73 10.89 -11.46
N SER A 272 -28.42 11.01 -11.63
CA SER A 272 -27.79 12.25 -12.10
C SER A 272 -27.97 12.34 -13.61
N ALA A 273 -28.52 13.45 -14.11
CA ALA A 273 -28.77 13.63 -15.53
C ALA A 273 -27.45 13.62 -16.31
N ALA A 274 -27.36 12.80 -17.36
CA ALA A 274 -26.25 12.80 -18.30
C ALA A 274 -26.44 13.89 -19.38
N SER A 275 -25.37 14.26 -20.08
CA SER A 275 -25.41 15.17 -21.23
C SER A 275 -24.66 14.60 -22.42
N LEU A 276 -25.21 14.73 -23.63
CA LEU A 276 -24.47 14.40 -24.85
C LEU A 276 -23.63 15.60 -25.28
N ILE A 277 -22.32 15.38 -25.45
CA ILE A 277 -21.35 16.34 -25.96
C ILE A 277 -21.02 15.96 -27.39
N THR A 278 -21.48 16.80 -28.33
CA THR A 278 -21.23 16.58 -29.76
C THR A 278 -19.88 17.16 -30.17
N ARG A 279 -19.13 16.41 -31.00
CA ARG A 279 -17.82 16.81 -31.57
C ARG A 279 -17.67 16.22 -32.98
N GLU A 280 -16.50 16.35 -33.60
CA GLU A 280 -16.32 15.97 -35.01
C GLU A 280 -16.44 14.46 -35.27
N SER A 281 -16.21 13.59 -34.28
CA SER A 281 -16.26 12.13 -34.50
C SER A 281 -17.66 11.58 -34.79
N CYS A 282 -18.73 12.30 -34.44
CA CYS A 282 -20.09 11.94 -34.81
C CYS A 282 -20.56 12.57 -36.14
N GLY A 283 -19.74 13.43 -36.77
CA GLY A 283 -20.08 14.13 -38.01
C GLY A 283 -20.55 15.58 -37.84
N CYS A 284 -20.71 16.06 -36.61
CA CYS A 284 -21.01 17.47 -36.35
C CYS A 284 -19.84 18.40 -36.73
N ARG A 285 -20.16 19.60 -37.26
CA ARG A 285 -19.18 20.62 -37.66
C ARG A 285 -18.83 21.62 -36.54
N GLU A 286 -19.70 21.74 -35.53
CA GLU A 286 -19.54 22.60 -34.35
C GLU A 286 -19.86 21.76 -33.11
N ALA A 287 -19.13 21.99 -32.01
CA ALA A 287 -19.40 21.33 -30.74
C ALA A 287 -20.63 21.95 -30.05
N SER A 288 -21.51 21.12 -29.49
CA SER A 288 -22.70 21.55 -28.75
C SER A 288 -23.09 20.56 -27.64
N VAL A 289 -23.75 21.06 -26.60
CA VAL A 289 -24.34 20.27 -25.50
C VAL A 289 -25.82 20.53 -25.38
N GLY A 290 -26.56 19.44 -25.17
CA GLY A 290 -27.97 19.47 -24.84
C GLY A 290 -28.28 18.51 -23.68
N PRO A 291 -29.20 18.87 -22.77
CA PRO A 291 -29.72 17.96 -21.76
C PRO A 291 -30.50 16.80 -22.40
N VAL A 292 -30.59 15.66 -21.71
CA VAL A 292 -31.24 14.41 -22.17
C VAL A 292 -32.78 14.49 -22.30
N GLN A 293 -33.40 15.67 -22.21
CA GLN A 293 -34.85 15.81 -22.41
C GLN A 293 -35.23 16.42 -23.77
N GLY A 294 -35.90 15.61 -24.59
CA GLY A 294 -37.11 16.00 -25.33
C GLY A 294 -36.94 16.90 -26.55
N THR A 295 -37.18 16.29 -27.72
CA THR A 295 -37.65 16.90 -28.97
C THR A 295 -38.27 18.31 -28.84
N GLY A 296 -37.53 19.31 -29.33
CA GLY A 296 -37.99 20.70 -29.36
C GLY A 296 -37.09 21.55 -30.24
N GLY A 297 -37.23 21.43 -31.56
CA GLY A 297 -36.60 22.30 -32.56
C GLY A 297 -37.14 23.73 -32.49
N GLY A 298 -36.78 24.48 -31.45
CA GLY A 298 -36.80 25.93 -31.44
C GLY A 298 -35.44 26.44 -31.87
N ALA A 299 -35.38 27.39 -32.81
CA ALA A 299 -34.13 28.01 -33.23
C ALA A 299 -33.41 28.63 -32.01
N SER A 300 -32.42 27.93 -31.47
CA SER A 300 -31.60 28.40 -30.37
C SER A 300 -30.81 29.63 -30.80
N THR A 301 -30.92 30.73 -30.05
CA THR A 301 -30.15 31.96 -30.32
C THR A 301 -28.65 31.70 -30.11
N SER A 302 -27.77 32.45 -30.77
CA SER A 302 -26.31 32.30 -30.60
C SER A 302 -25.89 32.53 -29.13
N TRP A 303 -26.67 33.31 -28.37
CA TRP A 303 -26.51 33.46 -26.93
C TRP A 303 -26.82 32.20 -26.13
N ALA A 304 -27.89 31.48 -26.49
CA ALA A 304 -28.21 30.19 -25.88
C ALA A 304 -27.17 29.12 -26.23
N ARG A 305 -26.64 29.14 -27.47
CA ARG A 305 -25.50 28.30 -27.86
C ARG A 305 -24.25 28.60 -27.03
N LEU A 306 -23.92 29.88 -26.83
CA LEU A 306 -22.76 30.27 -26.01
C LEU A 306 -22.92 29.81 -24.54
N ALA A 307 -24.12 29.93 -23.97
CA ALA A 307 -24.41 29.44 -22.63
C ALA A 307 -24.20 27.92 -22.54
N GLY A 308 -24.77 27.16 -23.49
CA GLY A 308 -24.61 25.71 -23.53
C GLY A 308 -23.16 25.28 -23.68
N VAL A 309 -22.36 25.96 -24.52
CA VAL A 309 -20.91 25.67 -24.64
C VAL A 309 -20.15 26.02 -23.36
N ALA A 310 -20.46 27.16 -22.73
CA ALA A 310 -19.84 27.58 -21.48
C ALA A 310 -20.07 26.58 -20.35
N GLU A 311 -21.26 25.99 -20.26
CA GLU A 311 -21.58 24.92 -19.31
C GLU A 311 -20.68 23.69 -19.48
N ILE A 312 -20.25 23.35 -20.70
CA ILE A 312 -19.38 22.20 -20.95
C ILE A 312 -17.94 22.51 -20.57
N VAL A 313 -17.43 23.61 -21.10
CA VAL A 313 -15.98 23.82 -21.19
C VAL A 313 -15.46 24.70 -20.08
N LEU A 314 -16.34 25.41 -19.38
CA LEU A 314 -15.98 26.15 -18.18
C LEU A 314 -16.32 25.36 -16.92
N ASP A 315 -16.83 24.14 -17.00
CA ASP A 315 -17.12 23.37 -15.79
C ASP A 315 -15.96 22.48 -15.35
N GLY A 316 -14.98 23.11 -14.71
CA GLY A 316 -14.06 22.39 -13.84
C GLY A 316 -14.41 22.57 -12.37
N ALA A 317 -15.42 23.37 -11.98
CA ALA A 317 -15.60 23.77 -10.59
C ALA A 317 -16.93 24.47 -10.22
N GLY A 318 -17.87 24.71 -11.13
CA GLY A 318 -18.77 25.87 -11.01
C GLY A 318 -20.25 25.54 -11.04
N THR A 319 -20.87 25.49 -9.85
CA THR A 319 -22.32 25.62 -9.64
C THR A 319 -22.96 26.58 -10.66
N THR A 320 -24.19 26.32 -11.14
CA THR A 320 -24.98 27.20 -12.05
C THR A 320 -24.77 28.72 -11.84
N PRO A 321 -24.70 29.25 -10.59
CA PRO A 321 -24.41 30.66 -10.33
C PRO A 321 -23.08 31.21 -10.89
N GLY A 322 -22.04 30.39 -11.00
CA GLY A 322 -20.72 30.77 -11.52
C GLY A 322 -20.72 30.96 -13.03
N ILE A 323 -21.34 30.02 -13.76
CA ILE A 323 -21.54 30.13 -15.20
C ILE A 323 -22.52 31.28 -15.51
N GLU A 324 -23.57 31.46 -14.71
CA GLU A 324 -24.46 32.63 -14.81
C GLU A 324 -23.73 33.96 -14.58
N ALA A 325 -22.81 34.02 -13.62
CA ALA A 325 -21.98 35.21 -13.39
C ALA A 325 -21.06 35.49 -14.59
N TRP A 326 -20.44 34.45 -15.15
CA TRP A 326 -19.63 34.53 -16.37
C TRP A 326 -20.46 35.02 -17.56
N MET A 327 -21.62 34.41 -17.81
CA MET A 327 -22.55 34.77 -18.89
C MET A 327 -23.02 36.22 -18.75
N ARG A 328 -23.38 36.67 -17.54
CA ARG A 328 -23.75 38.07 -17.28
C ARG A 328 -22.62 39.03 -17.59
N SER A 329 -21.37 38.68 -17.26
CA SER A 329 -20.20 39.51 -17.55
C SER A 329 -19.99 39.67 -19.07
N VAL A 330 -20.02 38.56 -19.82
CA VAL A 330 -19.90 38.56 -21.29
C VAL A 330 -21.04 39.34 -21.94
N GLN A 331 -22.29 39.10 -21.52
CA GLN A 331 -23.46 39.82 -22.03
C GLN A 331 -23.36 41.32 -21.77
N ARG A 332 -22.93 41.74 -20.58
CA ARG A 332 -22.76 43.17 -20.24
C ARG A 332 -21.76 43.85 -21.18
N ILE A 333 -20.61 43.21 -21.43
CA ILE A 333 -19.56 43.74 -22.31
C ILE A 333 -20.09 43.87 -23.75
N VAL A 334 -20.62 42.78 -24.31
CA VAL A 334 -21.03 42.74 -25.72
C VAL A 334 -22.26 43.60 -25.99
N ARG A 335 -23.27 43.58 -25.11
CA ARG A 335 -24.47 44.43 -25.26
C ARG A 335 -24.18 45.90 -25.02
N GLY A 336 -23.25 46.24 -24.12
CA GLY A 336 -22.78 47.62 -23.94
C GLY A 336 -22.14 48.18 -25.22
N ALA A 337 -21.28 47.38 -25.87
CA ALA A 337 -20.69 47.73 -27.15
C ALA A 337 -21.73 47.84 -28.29
N ASP A 338 -22.75 46.99 -28.30
CA ASP A 338 -23.84 47.05 -29.29
C ASP A 338 -24.71 48.30 -29.12
N ALA A 339 -25.21 48.54 -27.90
CA ALA A 339 -26.16 49.62 -27.63
C ALA A 339 -25.49 51.00 -27.69
N LEU A 340 -24.32 51.14 -27.07
CA LEU A 340 -23.70 52.43 -26.78
C LEU A 340 -22.42 52.71 -27.59
N ALA A 341 -21.91 51.73 -28.36
CA ALA A 341 -20.60 51.79 -29.01
C ALA A 341 -19.43 52.08 -28.03
N VAL A 342 -19.60 51.66 -26.78
CA VAL A 342 -18.60 51.78 -25.71
C VAL A 342 -17.77 50.51 -25.64
N LEU A 343 -16.44 50.66 -25.59
CA LEU A 343 -15.53 49.54 -25.39
C LEU A 343 -15.50 49.13 -23.91
N PRO A 344 -15.26 47.85 -23.60
CA PRO A 344 -15.14 47.40 -22.22
C PRO A 344 -13.98 48.12 -21.50
N ASP A 345 -14.19 48.47 -20.24
CA ASP A 345 -13.13 48.94 -19.35
C ASP A 345 -12.21 47.78 -18.91
N ALA A 346 -11.04 48.13 -18.37
CA ALA A 346 -10.04 47.16 -17.94
C ALA A 346 -10.53 46.28 -16.78
N ASP A 347 -11.32 46.84 -15.86
CA ASP A 347 -11.84 46.14 -14.68
C ASP A 347 -12.86 45.05 -15.07
N ALA A 348 -13.71 45.31 -16.06
CA ALA A 348 -14.64 44.34 -16.62
C ALA A 348 -13.92 43.15 -17.24
N LEU A 349 -12.83 43.40 -17.98
CA LEU A 349 -12.02 42.35 -18.60
C LEU A 349 -11.23 41.57 -17.55
N ALA A 350 -10.64 42.24 -16.55
CA ALA A 350 -9.95 41.60 -15.44
C ALA A 350 -10.89 40.71 -14.62
N SER A 351 -12.10 41.19 -14.31
CA SER A 351 -13.13 40.40 -13.64
C SER A 351 -13.53 39.16 -14.47
N LEU A 352 -13.64 39.29 -15.80
CA LEU A 352 -13.90 38.15 -16.67
C LEU A 352 -12.76 37.12 -16.65
N VAL A 353 -11.49 37.57 -16.63
CA VAL A 353 -10.31 36.69 -16.44
C VAL A 353 -10.42 35.92 -15.14
N ASP A 354 -10.73 36.60 -14.04
CA ASP A 354 -10.82 35.98 -12.71
C ASP A 354 -11.96 34.97 -12.61
N ILE A 355 -13.15 35.31 -13.11
CA ILE A 355 -14.29 34.37 -13.16
C ILE A 355 -13.94 33.16 -14.03
N THR A 356 -13.36 33.39 -15.21
CA THR A 356 -12.97 32.30 -16.12
C THR A 356 -11.95 31.39 -15.45
N ARG A 357 -10.93 31.93 -14.78
CA ARG A 357 -9.93 31.14 -14.04
C ARG A 357 -10.56 30.35 -12.90
N ALA A 358 -11.47 30.95 -12.14
CA ALA A 358 -12.16 30.30 -11.01
C ALA A 358 -13.02 29.10 -11.45
N LEU A 359 -13.56 29.17 -12.67
CA LEU A 359 -14.33 28.10 -13.29
C LEU A 359 -13.48 26.87 -13.71
N ARG A 360 -12.15 26.96 -13.66
CA ARG A 360 -11.20 25.87 -14.01
C ARG A 360 -11.45 25.28 -15.42
N PRO A 361 -11.41 26.11 -16.48
CA PRO A 361 -11.78 25.75 -17.83
C PRO A 361 -11.10 24.47 -18.30
N HIS A 362 -11.88 23.64 -18.99
CA HIS A 362 -11.41 22.51 -19.75
C HIS A 362 -10.39 22.96 -20.81
N PRO A 363 -9.38 22.14 -21.18
CA PRO A 363 -8.37 22.52 -22.18
C PRO A 363 -8.95 22.99 -23.52
N GLU A 364 -10.15 22.55 -23.87
CA GLU A 364 -10.87 22.94 -25.10
C GLU A 364 -11.63 24.26 -25.01
N ALA A 365 -11.64 24.93 -23.85
CA ALA A 365 -12.52 26.09 -23.63
C ALA A 365 -12.34 27.18 -24.68
N LEU A 366 -11.10 27.49 -25.07
CA LEU A 366 -10.85 28.49 -26.11
C LEU A 366 -11.32 28.02 -27.47
N GLU A 367 -11.11 26.76 -27.81
CA GLU A 367 -11.49 26.20 -29.12
C GLU A 367 -13.02 26.18 -29.31
N GLN A 368 -13.79 26.02 -28.23
CA GLN A 368 -15.25 25.97 -28.32
C GLN A 368 -15.92 27.34 -28.08
N LEU A 369 -15.43 28.15 -27.13
CA LEU A 369 -16.02 29.46 -26.83
C LEU A 369 -15.76 30.50 -27.91
N VAL A 370 -14.60 30.45 -28.58
CA VAL A 370 -14.27 31.42 -29.63
C VAL A 370 -15.25 31.36 -30.80
N PRO A 371 -15.55 30.19 -31.41
CA PRO A 371 -16.58 30.10 -32.44
C PRO A 371 -17.95 30.56 -31.95
N ALA A 372 -18.38 30.15 -30.75
CA ALA A 372 -19.69 30.55 -30.21
C ALA A 372 -19.82 32.07 -30.03
N LEU A 373 -18.76 32.74 -29.55
CA LEU A 373 -18.70 34.20 -29.47
C LEU A 373 -18.73 34.87 -30.84
N ARG A 374 -18.09 34.27 -31.86
CA ARG A 374 -18.16 34.78 -33.23
C ARG A 374 -19.56 34.61 -33.84
N SER A 375 -20.29 33.54 -33.51
CA SER A 375 -21.70 33.40 -33.91
C SER A 375 -22.57 34.51 -33.32
N VAL A 376 -22.33 34.91 -32.06
CA VAL A 376 -23.00 36.07 -31.44
C VAL A 376 -22.67 37.37 -32.19
N GLU A 377 -21.42 37.56 -32.63
CA GLU A 377 -21.02 38.71 -33.46
C GLU A 377 -21.86 38.78 -34.75
N GLU A 378 -21.99 37.66 -35.45
CA GLU A 378 -22.72 37.54 -36.70
C GLU A 378 -24.22 37.76 -36.52
N GLU A 379 -24.82 37.22 -35.45
CA GLU A 379 -26.23 37.43 -35.15
C GLU A 379 -26.54 38.90 -34.89
N LEU A 380 -25.72 39.58 -34.08
CA LEU A 380 -25.84 41.02 -33.84
C LEU A 380 -25.62 41.83 -35.11
N ALA A 381 -24.75 41.38 -36.03
CA ALA A 381 -24.58 42.04 -37.32
C ALA A 381 -25.82 41.88 -38.23
N LYS A 382 -26.46 40.71 -38.22
CA LYS A 382 -27.69 40.42 -39.00
C LYS A 382 -28.89 41.20 -38.45
N ALA A 383 -29.09 41.23 -37.13
CA ALA A 383 -30.19 41.93 -36.48
C ALA A 383 -30.22 43.45 -36.77
N ARG A 384 -29.08 44.03 -37.15
CA ARG A 384 -28.96 45.47 -37.49
C ARG A 384 -29.33 45.82 -38.93
N LYS A 385 -29.40 44.87 -39.86
CA LYS A 385 -29.65 45.13 -41.30
C LYS A 385 -31.05 45.71 -41.62
N GLY A 386 -31.94 45.86 -40.63
CA GLY A 386 -33.29 46.41 -40.82
C GLY A 386 -33.74 47.41 -39.75
N ARG A 387 -32.83 48.00 -38.96
CA ARG A 387 -33.19 48.85 -37.81
C ARG A 387 -33.05 50.34 -38.12
N THR A 388 -34.13 51.11 -37.97
CA THR A 388 -34.16 52.57 -38.15
C THR A 388 -33.46 53.27 -36.97
N ARG A 389 -32.57 54.22 -37.28
CA ARG A 389 -31.72 54.93 -36.31
C ARG A 389 -32.51 55.99 -35.53
N ALA A 390 -32.43 55.97 -34.20
CA ALA A 390 -32.95 57.07 -33.37
C ALA A 390 -31.93 58.24 -33.27
N PRO A 391 -32.38 59.49 -33.07
CA PRO A 391 -31.50 60.64 -32.90
C PRO A 391 -30.57 60.47 -31.68
N GLY A 392 -29.28 60.75 -31.85
CA GLY A 392 -28.27 60.60 -30.78
C GLY A 392 -27.61 59.21 -30.69
N GLU A 393 -28.12 58.20 -31.41
CA GLU A 393 -27.49 56.89 -31.42
C GLU A 393 -26.20 56.84 -32.26
N PRO A 394 -25.17 56.10 -31.79
CA PRO A 394 -23.96 55.87 -32.57
C PRO A 394 -24.28 55.17 -33.89
N GLY A 395 -23.56 55.56 -34.95
CA GLY A 395 -23.79 55.04 -36.29
C GLY A 395 -23.56 53.52 -36.38
N PRO A 396 -24.24 52.83 -37.33
CA PRO A 396 -24.16 51.37 -37.46
C PRO A 396 -22.72 50.86 -37.67
N THR A 397 -21.87 51.62 -38.35
CA THR A 397 -20.45 51.31 -38.52
C THR A 397 -19.65 51.42 -37.21
N ALA A 398 -19.96 52.40 -36.37
CA ALA A 398 -19.30 52.58 -35.07
C ALA A 398 -19.68 51.45 -34.10
N ARG A 399 -20.97 51.12 -34.02
CA ARG A 399 -21.48 49.96 -33.25
C ARG A 399 -20.88 48.64 -33.72
N ARG A 400 -20.77 48.42 -35.05
CA ARG A 400 -20.15 47.22 -35.62
C ARG A 400 -18.67 47.10 -35.22
N ARG A 401 -17.90 48.19 -35.30
CA ARG A 401 -16.49 48.20 -34.87
C ARG A 401 -16.37 47.98 -33.36
N ALA A 402 -17.22 48.62 -32.57
CA ALA A 402 -17.23 48.47 -31.11
C ALA A 402 -17.52 47.02 -30.69
N VAL A 403 -18.51 46.35 -31.31
CA VAL A 403 -18.81 44.94 -31.02
C VAL A 403 -17.69 44.00 -31.48
N ALA A 404 -17.16 44.18 -32.69
CA ALA A 404 -16.04 43.36 -33.17
C ALA A 404 -14.81 43.50 -32.25
N ARG A 405 -14.56 44.72 -31.77
CA ARG A 405 -13.47 44.99 -30.81
C ARG A 405 -13.76 44.38 -29.44
N ALA A 406 -14.95 44.60 -28.88
CA ALA A 406 -15.35 44.04 -27.58
C ALA A 406 -15.31 42.50 -27.58
N ILE A 407 -15.74 41.84 -28.66
CA ILE A 407 -15.63 40.38 -28.79
C ILE A 407 -14.17 39.94 -28.84
N THR A 408 -13.31 40.68 -29.53
CA THR A 408 -11.87 40.40 -29.55
C THR A 408 -11.25 40.56 -28.16
N ASP A 409 -11.59 41.62 -27.43
CA ASP A 409 -11.10 41.86 -26.07
C ASP A 409 -11.62 40.78 -25.08
N VAL A 410 -12.87 40.34 -25.24
CA VAL A 410 -13.43 39.18 -24.50
C VAL A 410 -12.64 37.90 -24.82
N ILE A 411 -12.34 37.62 -26.09
CA ILE A 411 -11.55 36.44 -26.47
C ILE A 411 -10.14 36.49 -25.84
N VAL A 412 -9.50 37.66 -25.79
CA VAL A 412 -8.19 37.85 -25.15
C VAL A 412 -8.28 37.63 -23.64
N ALA A 413 -9.31 38.15 -22.97
CA ALA A 413 -9.56 37.91 -21.55
C ALA A 413 -9.79 36.41 -21.27
N LEU A 414 -10.58 35.73 -22.09
CA LEU A 414 -10.78 34.28 -21.98
C LEU A 414 -9.50 33.50 -22.19
N SER A 415 -8.70 33.89 -23.20
CA SER A 415 -7.39 33.28 -23.49
C SER A 415 -6.46 33.41 -22.30
N THR A 416 -6.44 34.57 -21.65
CA THR A 416 -5.67 34.81 -20.43
C THR A 416 -6.13 33.91 -19.28
N GLY A 417 -7.44 33.87 -18.98
CA GLY A 417 -7.98 33.05 -17.90
C GLY A 417 -7.77 31.54 -18.11
N CYS A 418 -7.93 31.06 -19.35
CA CYS A 418 -7.68 29.67 -19.71
C CYS A 418 -6.19 29.32 -19.65
N THR A 419 -5.32 30.18 -20.20
CA THR A 419 -3.86 29.96 -20.21
C THR A 419 -3.29 29.95 -18.79
N GLN A 420 -3.73 30.86 -17.91
CA GLN A 420 -3.35 30.85 -16.50
C GLN A 420 -3.76 29.55 -15.80
N THR A 421 -4.92 28.99 -16.15
CA THR A 421 -5.38 27.70 -15.61
C THR A 421 -4.51 26.55 -16.11
N LEU A 422 -4.16 26.52 -17.39
CA LEU A 422 -3.27 25.51 -17.98
C LEU A 422 -1.86 25.58 -17.41
N LEU A 423 -1.29 26.78 -17.27
CA LEU A 423 0.00 27.01 -16.60
C LEU A 423 -0.04 26.55 -15.13
N ALA A 424 -1.13 26.82 -14.42
CA ALA A 424 -1.32 26.33 -13.05
C ALA A 424 -1.43 24.80 -12.99
N ARG A 425 -1.98 24.13 -14.02
CA ARG A 425 -1.98 22.65 -14.13
C ARG A 425 -0.57 22.11 -14.36
N ALA A 426 0.18 22.68 -15.30
CA ALA A 426 1.56 22.28 -15.56
C ALA A 426 2.45 22.44 -14.31
N GLY A 427 2.37 23.59 -13.64
CA GLY A 427 3.09 23.82 -12.38
C GLY A 427 2.59 22.94 -11.21
N ARG A 428 1.35 22.43 -11.25
CA ARG A 428 0.88 21.40 -10.29
C ARG A 428 1.51 20.04 -10.57
N LEU A 429 1.61 19.62 -11.83
CA LEU A 429 2.26 18.36 -12.20
C LEU A 429 3.74 18.38 -11.80
N GLU A 430 4.46 19.45 -12.15
CA GLU A 430 5.88 19.62 -11.78
C GLU A 430 6.08 19.57 -10.26
N ARG A 431 5.22 20.27 -9.50
CA ARG A 431 5.24 20.19 -8.03
C ARG A 431 4.93 18.79 -7.52
N THR A 432 3.99 18.08 -8.14
CA THR A 432 3.61 16.71 -7.72
C THR A 432 4.76 15.74 -7.94
N ILE A 433 5.45 15.82 -9.09
CA ILE A 433 6.64 15.01 -9.38
C ILE A 433 7.76 15.34 -8.38
N GLY A 434 7.99 16.64 -8.09
CA GLY A 434 8.97 17.05 -7.09
C GLY A 434 8.65 16.54 -5.68
N GLU A 435 7.39 16.63 -5.26
CA GLU A 435 6.92 16.11 -3.96
C GLU A 435 7.02 14.58 -3.87
N GLN A 436 6.74 13.85 -4.96
CA GLN A 436 6.95 12.39 -5.03
C GLN A 436 8.43 12.05 -4.88
N TYR A 437 9.32 12.75 -5.61
CA TYR A 437 10.76 12.53 -5.50
C TYR A 437 11.32 12.83 -4.10
N GLU A 438 10.90 13.94 -3.48
CA GLU A 438 11.27 14.27 -2.10
C GLU A 438 10.82 13.19 -1.11
N LEU A 439 9.62 12.66 -1.30
CA LEU A 439 9.06 11.59 -0.47
C LEU A 439 9.82 10.28 -0.65
N ASP A 440 10.09 9.86 -1.88
CA ASP A 440 10.79 8.62 -2.18
C ASP A 440 12.18 8.65 -1.53
N LEU A 441 12.92 9.74 -1.72
CA LEU A 441 14.20 9.94 -1.04
C LEU A 441 14.06 9.99 0.47
N GLY A 442 13.03 10.67 0.99
CA GLY A 442 12.77 10.79 2.41
C GLY A 442 12.54 9.43 3.07
N LEU A 443 11.68 8.60 2.48
CA LEU A 443 11.34 7.27 2.99
C LEU A 443 12.45 6.24 2.77
N LEU A 444 13.16 6.28 1.63
CA LEU A 444 14.31 5.40 1.37
C LEU A 444 15.44 5.56 2.40
N HIS A 445 15.58 6.74 3.01
CA HIS A 445 16.62 7.02 4.00
C HIS A 445 16.07 7.15 5.43
N ALA A 446 14.76 7.05 5.63
CA ALA A 446 14.15 7.21 6.94
C ALA A 446 14.47 6.03 7.86
N ASP A 447 14.79 6.34 9.11
CA ASP A 447 14.83 5.40 10.21
C ASP A 447 13.46 5.30 10.90
N ALA A 448 13.26 4.31 11.77
CA ALA A 448 11.99 4.13 12.49
C ALA A 448 11.46 5.42 13.19
N PRO A 449 12.28 6.23 13.89
CA PRO A 449 11.83 7.52 14.45
C PRO A 449 11.34 8.52 13.40
N THR A 450 12.02 8.65 12.26
CA THR A 450 11.63 9.56 11.18
C THR A 450 10.30 9.13 10.56
N ILE A 451 10.10 7.83 10.36
CA ILE A 451 8.85 7.26 9.85
C ILE A 451 7.68 7.61 10.79
N ARG A 452 7.84 7.33 12.10
CA ARG A 452 6.81 7.55 13.13
C ARG A 452 6.46 9.02 13.30
N THR A 453 7.45 9.91 13.23
CA THR A 453 7.23 11.36 13.40
C THR A 453 6.65 12.05 12.16
N LEU A 454 6.40 11.31 11.08
CA LEU A 454 5.87 11.84 9.81
C LEU A 454 6.71 12.96 9.18
N ARG A 455 8.01 13.04 9.54
CA ARG A 455 8.93 14.09 9.03
C ARG A 455 9.30 13.91 7.56
N TRP A 456 8.96 12.76 6.99
CA TRP A 456 9.11 12.43 5.56
C TRP A 456 8.01 13.04 4.68
N LEU A 457 6.93 13.57 5.25
CA LEU A 457 5.89 14.23 4.48
C LEU A 457 6.48 15.44 3.71
N PRO A 458 6.14 15.61 2.41
CA PRO A 458 6.67 16.72 1.63
C PRO A 458 6.36 18.07 2.25
N LYS A 459 7.32 19.00 2.19
CA LYS A 459 7.20 20.33 2.81
C LYS A 459 6.00 21.14 2.29
N GLY A 460 5.55 20.84 1.07
CA GLY A 460 4.38 21.45 0.45
C GLY A 460 3.04 20.97 1.02
N HIS A 461 3.01 19.85 1.76
CA HIS A 461 1.80 19.31 2.36
C HIS A 461 1.37 20.16 3.57
N ARG A 462 0.10 20.58 3.60
CA ARG A 462 -0.44 21.47 4.64
C ARG A 462 -1.59 20.86 5.45
N GLY A 463 -2.00 19.63 5.15
CA GLY A 463 -3.05 18.94 5.89
C GLY A 463 -2.52 18.23 7.15
N PRO A 464 -3.38 17.91 8.12
CA PRO A 464 -3.02 17.00 9.20
C PRO A 464 -2.83 15.59 8.65
N ALA A 465 -1.87 14.86 9.19
CA ALA A 465 -1.63 13.46 8.91
C ALA A 465 -1.47 12.70 10.22
N THR A 466 -1.94 11.45 10.28
CA THR A 466 -1.81 10.58 11.45
C THR A 466 -1.53 9.16 10.99
N LEU A 467 -0.44 8.57 11.49
CA LEU A 467 -0.08 7.18 11.24
C LEU A 467 -0.47 6.33 12.44
N ALA A 468 -1.27 5.30 12.20
CA ALA A 468 -1.64 4.29 13.17
C ALA A 468 -1.17 2.93 12.64
N LEU A 469 -0.31 2.25 13.39
CA LEU A 469 0.19 0.91 13.02
C LEU A 469 -0.57 -0.15 13.81
N TRP A 470 -0.72 -1.35 13.27
CA TRP A 470 -1.22 -2.47 14.06
C TRP A 470 -0.36 -2.65 15.32
N SER A 471 -0.99 -2.90 16.47
CA SER A 471 -0.25 -2.88 17.74
C SER A 471 0.88 -3.90 17.80
N ASP A 472 0.71 -5.08 17.21
CA ASP A 472 1.74 -6.11 17.01
C ASP A 472 2.87 -5.63 16.08
N ALA A 473 2.54 -4.94 14.99
CA ALA A 473 3.52 -4.34 14.08
C ALA A 473 4.31 -3.19 14.75
N ALA A 474 3.63 -2.37 15.56
CA ALA A 474 4.25 -1.29 16.32
C ALA A 474 5.24 -1.81 17.37
N GLU A 475 4.89 -2.92 18.05
CA GLU A 475 5.74 -3.61 19.03
C GLU A 475 6.98 -4.23 18.36
N ARG A 476 6.82 -4.90 17.21
CA ARG A 476 7.95 -5.41 16.40
C ARG A 476 8.97 -4.34 16.02
N LEU A 477 8.50 -3.12 15.77
CA LEU A 477 9.37 -1.97 15.47
C LEU A 477 9.93 -1.27 16.72
N ALA A 478 9.32 -1.46 17.90
CA ALA A 478 9.70 -0.79 19.15
C ALA A 478 10.73 -1.58 19.97
N HIS A 479 10.73 -2.92 19.87
CA HIS A 479 11.56 -3.78 20.73
C HIS A 479 12.58 -4.61 19.93
N PRO A 480 13.90 -4.40 20.11
CA PRO A 480 14.86 -5.51 19.98
C PRO A 480 14.62 -6.49 21.16
N PRO A 481 14.64 -7.83 20.98
CA PRO A 481 14.52 -8.73 22.11
C PRO A 481 15.79 -8.71 22.96
N VAL A 482 15.59 -8.16 24.17
CA VAL A 482 16.28 -8.26 25.48
C VAL A 482 17.74 -7.76 25.61
N PRO A 483 18.01 -6.81 26.54
CA PRO A 483 19.34 -6.34 26.94
C PRO A 483 20.12 -7.31 27.86
N ASP A 484 21.43 -7.06 27.95
CA ASP A 484 22.54 -7.82 28.58
C ASP A 484 22.40 -8.30 30.05
N ASP A 485 21.30 -8.03 30.78
CA ASP A 485 21.29 -8.11 32.25
C ASP A 485 20.35 -9.14 32.89
N VAL A 486 19.83 -10.13 32.13
CA VAL A 486 19.04 -11.22 32.72
C VAL A 486 19.89 -12.49 32.88
N PRO A 487 20.23 -12.94 34.11
CA PRO A 487 20.77 -14.28 34.30
C PRO A 487 19.67 -15.29 33.95
N ARG A 488 19.85 -16.06 32.87
CA ARG A 488 18.89 -17.10 32.46
C ARG A 488 19.31 -18.50 32.89
N PRO A 489 18.34 -19.38 33.23
CA PRO A 489 18.54 -20.62 33.95
C PRO A 489 19.03 -21.76 33.03
N GLY A 490 19.49 -22.84 33.67
CA GLY A 490 20.18 -23.97 33.04
C GLY A 490 19.47 -24.63 31.86
N LEU A 491 20.30 -25.06 30.90
CA LEU A 491 19.94 -25.91 29.77
C LEU A 491 19.12 -27.13 30.23
N ARG A 492 17.84 -27.15 29.86
CA ARG A 492 17.15 -28.32 29.33
C ARG A 492 16.04 -27.80 28.40
N ASP A 493 15.99 -28.37 27.21
CA ASP A 493 15.01 -28.14 26.14
C ASP A 493 15.14 -26.85 25.32
N TYR A 494 16.17 -26.77 24.47
CA TYR A 494 16.12 -25.99 23.22
C TYR A 494 16.65 -26.83 22.06
N ALA A 495 15.94 -27.93 21.78
CA ALA A 495 15.87 -28.51 20.44
C ALA A 495 14.49 -28.14 19.87
N GLY A 496 14.29 -26.84 19.63
CA GLY A 496 13.10 -26.29 18.99
C GLY A 496 13.51 -25.70 17.65
N GLU A 497 12.77 -26.06 16.61
CA GLU A 497 12.96 -25.76 15.20
C GLU A 497 13.45 -24.33 14.93
N VAL A 498 14.34 -24.20 13.95
CA VAL A 498 14.61 -22.94 13.26
C VAL A 498 13.26 -22.47 12.72
N ASP A 499 12.68 -21.48 13.38
CA ASP A 499 11.40 -20.90 13.00
C ASP A 499 11.48 -20.48 11.53
N SER A 500 10.81 -21.26 10.68
CA SER A 500 10.46 -20.82 9.34
C SER A 500 9.70 -19.50 9.49
N PRO A 501 9.82 -18.54 8.55
CA PRO A 501 9.05 -17.30 8.62
C PRO A 501 7.59 -17.67 8.89
N ALA A 502 7.05 -17.14 9.99
CA ALA A 502 5.74 -17.49 10.50
C ALA A 502 4.72 -17.58 9.34
N PRO A 503 3.87 -18.61 9.30
CA PRO A 503 2.91 -18.77 8.23
C PRO A 503 2.03 -17.52 8.12
N ARG A 504 1.83 -17.08 6.88
CA ARG A 504 1.02 -15.93 6.46
C ARG A 504 -0.25 -15.76 7.32
N PRO A 505 -0.50 -14.58 7.90
CA PRO A 505 -1.87 -14.12 7.96
C PRO A 505 -2.35 -13.93 6.51
N PRO A 506 -3.51 -14.48 6.10
CA PRO A 506 -4.03 -14.26 4.76
C PRO A 506 -4.17 -12.76 4.47
N ALA A 507 -3.98 -12.36 3.21
CA ALA A 507 -4.48 -11.08 2.72
C ALA A 507 -5.98 -11.02 3.05
N GLY A 508 -6.37 -10.12 3.96
CA GLY A 508 -7.72 -10.12 4.56
C GLY A 508 -7.77 -10.23 6.09
N THR A 509 -6.62 -10.25 6.81
CA THR A 509 -6.62 -10.15 8.30
C THR A 509 -7.08 -8.80 8.86
N ALA A 510 -7.42 -7.85 7.98
CA ALA A 510 -8.06 -6.60 8.34
C ALA A 510 -9.56 -6.76 8.66
N ALA A 511 -10.14 -7.96 8.54
CA ALA A 511 -11.56 -8.19 8.82
C ALA A 511 -11.93 -8.25 10.32
N ASP A 512 -10.96 -8.26 11.25
CA ASP A 512 -11.24 -8.28 12.69
C ASP A 512 -11.44 -6.85 13.25
N PRO A 513 -12.67 -6.41 13.56
CA PRO A 513 -12.92 -5.10 14.15
C PRO A 513 -12.31 -4.95 15.56
N ALA A 514 -11.92 -6.06 16.20
CA ALA A 514 -11.24 -6.06 17.49
C ALA A 514 -9.71 -5.90 17.38
N ARG A 515 -9.14 -5.90 16.17
CA ARG A 515 -7.71 -5.67 15.97
C ARG A 515 -7.32 -4.28 16.45
N GLU A 516 -6.26 -4.19 17.24
CA GLU A 516 -5.81 -2.93 17.84
C GLU A 516 -4.82 -2.19 16.94
N LEU A 517 -4.97 -0.87 16.89
CA LEU A 517 -4.05 0.08 16.29
C LEU A 517 -3.38 0.92 17.37
N THR A 518 -2.07 1.10 17.26
CA THR A 518 -1.32 2.08 18.04
C THR A 518 -1.10 3.32 17.20
N VAL A 519 -1.56 4.49 17.66
CA VAL A 519 -1.24 5.77 17.00
C VAL A 519 0.23 6.11 17.24
N VAL A 520 1.07 6.02 16.21
CA VAL A 520 2.53 6.18 16.36
C VAL A 520 3.01 7.61 16.08
N GLY A 521 2.21 8.42 15.40
CA GLY A 521 2.51 9.84 15.23
C GLY A 521 1.43 10.62 14.49
N THR A 522 1.45 11.95 14.67
CA THR A 522 0.50 12.87 14.04
C THR A 522 1.15 14.24 13.78
N THR A 523 0.79 14.88 12.67
CA THR A 523 1.10 16.29 12.38
C THR A 523 -0.03 17.23 12.77
N ALA A 524 -1.16 16.70 13.28
CA ALA A 524 -2.28 17.51 13.73
C ALA A 524 -1.83 18.50 14.83
N THR A 525 -2.36 19.71 14.77
CA THR A 525 -2.03 20.79 15.71
C THR A 525 -2.91 20.78 16.95
N SER A 526 -4.06 20.10 16.92
CA SER A 526 -4.99 20.07 18.04
C SER A 526 -4.39 19.29 19.24
N PRO A 527 -4.55 19.79 20.48
CA PRO A 527 -4.09 19.09 21.66
C PRO A 527 -4.71 17.70 21.81
N GLN A 528 -6.00 17.55 21.46
CA GLN A 528 -6.71 16.27 21.54
C GLN A 528 -6.13 15.23 20.57
N ALA A 529 -5.79 15.62 19.34
CA ALA A 529 -5.16 14.70 18.39
C ALA A 529 -3.75 14.30 18.85
N ARG A 530 -2.96 15.24 19.37
CA ARG A 530 -1.60 14.96 19.85
C ARG A 530 -1.58 14.02 21.06
N ALA A 531 -2.58 14.12 21.94
CA ALA A 531 -2.72 13.24 23.10
C ALA A 531 -2.97 11.77 22.71
N LEU A 532 -3.37 11.48 21.46
CA LEU A 532 -3.57 10.12 20.99
C LEU A 532 -2.24 9.40 20.67
N VAL A 533 -1.13 10.10 20.48
CA VAL A 533 0.16 9.46 20.17
C VAL A 533 0.58 8.54 21.33
N GLY A 534 0.83 7.27 21.01
CA GLY A 534 1.15 6.20 21.95
C GLY A 534 -0.08 5.44 22.49
N THR A 535 -1.30 5.87 22.18
CA THR A 535 -2.52 5.17 22.60
C THR A 535 -2.83 3.99 21.69
N LYS A 536 -3.34 2.90 22.28
CA LYS A 536 -3.95 1.77 21.58
C LYS A 536 -5.44 2.03 21.42
N LEU A 537 -5.97 1.79 20.23
CA LEU A 537 -7.37 1.99 19.87
C LEU A 537 -7.85 0.76 19.09
N PRO A 538 -9.09 0.28 19.32
CA PRO A 538 -9.71 -0.64 18.39
C PRO A 538 -9.78 -0.01 17.00
N VAL A 539 -9.57 -0.81 15.96
CA VAL A 539 -9.61 -0.29 14.60
C VAL A 539 -10.97 0.31 14.23
N ALA A 540 -12.05 -0.25 14.78
CA ALA A 540 -13.41 0.29 14.73
C ALA A 540 -13.60 1.64 15.46
N SER A 541 -12.55 2.25 16.01
CA SER A 541 -12.58 3.60 16.59
C SER A 541 -11.69 4.60 15.86
N PHE A 542 -10.96 4.16 14.83
CA PHE A 542 -10.05 5.01 14.06
C PHE A 542 -10.64 5.35 12.69
N PRO A 543 -10.72 6.63 12.27
CA PRO A 543 -10.24 7.82 12.97
C PRO A 543 -11.21 8.27 14.06
N THR A 544 -10.66 8.75 15.18
CA THR A 544 -11.49 9.33 16.26
C THR A 544 -12.02 10.70 15.85
N ARG A 545 -13.07 11.17 16.54
CA ARG A 545 -13.64 12.52 16.31
C ARG A 545 -12.61 13.64 16.48
N ALA A 546 -11.64 13.48 17.40
CA ALA A 546 -10.55 14.45 17.59
C ALA A 546 -9.63 14.58 16.36
N LEU A 547 -9.37 13.46 15.66
CA LEU A 547 -8.59 13.47 14.42
C LEU A 547 -9.39 14.10 13.28
N LEU A 548 -10.69 13.79 13.18
CA LEU A 548 -11.58 14.36 12.17
C LEU A 548 -11.80 15.87 12.37
N ASP A 549 -11.92 16.33 13.62
CA ASP A 549 -12.07 17.75 13.96
C ASP A 549 -10.83 18.58 13.57
N SER A 550 -9.67 17.93 13.47
CA SER A 550 -8.40 18.57 13.09
C SER A 550 -8.24 18.73 11.58
N ALA A 551 -9.03 18.02 10.78
CA ALA A 551 -8.99 18.08 9.33
C ALA A 551 -9.95 19.14 8.79
N ASP A 552 -9.40 20.17 8.13
CA ASP A 552 -10.19 21.17 7.42
C ASP A 552 -10.66 20.62 6.06
N GLY A 553 -11.95 20.27 5.98
CA GLY A 553 -12.60 19.84 4.74
C GLY A 553 -12.68 18.32 4.59
N ILE A 554 -11.80 17.74 3.77
CA ILE A 554 -11.78 16.30 3.46
C ILE A 554 -10.50 15.62 3.98
N ALA A 555 -10.68 14.46 4.60
CA ALA A 555 -9.61 13.58 5.03
C ALA A 555 -9.73 12.21 4.37
N PHE A 556 -8.61 11.53 4.20
CA PHE A 556 -8.52 10.21 3.60
C PHE A 556 -7.92 9.23 4.61
N VAL A 557 -8.52 8.06 4.77
CA VAL A 557 -7.97 6.94 5.52
C VAL A 557 -7.53 5.89 4.50
N ILE A 558 -6.23 5.61 4.46
CA ILE A 558 -5.62 4.78 3.42
C ILE A 558 -4.87 3.63 4.11
N PRO A 559 -5.07 2.37 3.67
CA PRO A 559 -4.29 1.23 4.14
C PRO A 559 -2.81 1.40 3.80
N VAL A 560 -1.94 1.13 4.79
CA VAL A 560 -0.48 1.09 4.61
C VAL A 560 -0.08 -0.34 4.28
N THR A 561 -0.29 -0.72 3.02
CA THR A 561 -0.06 -2.07 2.51
C THR A 561 0.90 -2.05 1.31
N PHE A 562 1.65 -3.12 1.13
CA PHE A 562 2.45 -3.35 -0.08
C PHE A 562 2.71 -4.86 -0.25
N ASP A 563 2.30 -5.43 -1.39
CA ASP A 563 2.39 -6.86 -1.70
C ASP A 563 1.74 -7.72 -0.60
N THR A 564 2.54 -8.31 0.30
CA THR A 564 2.06 -9.16 1.39
C THR A 564 2.08 -8.47 2.76
N SER A 565 2.59 -7.24 2.82
CA SER A 565 2.78 -6.49 4.06
C SER A 565 1.55 -5.63 4.37
N ASP A 566 1.10 -5.70 5.62
CA ASP A 566 0.01 -4.89 6.17
C ASP A 566 0.47 -4.25 7.49
N TRP A 567 0.66 -2.94 7.48
CA TRP A 567 1.26 -2.20 8.57
C TRP A 567 0.26 -1.39 9.41
N GLY A 568 -0.89 -1.03 8.85
CA GLY A 568 -1.92 -0.24 9.54
C GLY A 568 -2.60 0.77 8.62
N LEU A 569 -2.95 1.93 9.17
CA LEU A 569 -3.73 2.97 8.50
C LEU A 569 -3.04 4.34 8.57
N LEU A 570 -3.19 5.09 7.48
CA LEU A 570 -2.71 6.46 7.35
C LEU A 570 -3.89 7.39 7.10
N LEU A 571 -4.15 8.29 8.05
CA LEU A 571 -5.10 9.39 7.89
C LEU A 571 -4.35 10.60 7.31
N ILE A 572 -4.81 11.16 6.20
CA ILE A 572 -4.24 12.37 5.58
C ILE A 572 -5.35 13.35 5.20
N GLY A 573 -5.24 14.61 5.64
CA GLY A 573 -6.06 15.72 5.15
C GLY A 573 -5.49 16.31 3.86
N GLY A 574 -6.32 16.62 2.87
CA GLY A 574 -5.83 17.16 1.61
C GLY A 574 -6.92 17.54 0.61
N ALA A 575 -6.54 18.16 -0.50
CA ALA A 575 -7.48 18.44 -1.60
C ALA A 575 -7.53 17.26 -2.59
N ILE A 576 -8.71 16.98 -3.15
CA ILE A 576 -8.88 16.02 -4.25
C ILE A 576 -8.36 16.65 -5.55
N ASP A 577 -7.46 15.97 -6.25
CA ASP A 577 -7.16 16.27 -7.66
C ASP A 577 -8.06 15.43 -8.58
N THR A 578 -8.84 16.11 -9.41
CA THR A 578 -9.88 15.51 -10.28
C THR A 578 -9.47 15.38 -11.74
N HIS A 579 -8.35 15.98 -12.12
CA HIS A 579 -8.00 16.17 -13.54
C HIS A 579 -6.82 15.33 -14.02
N THR A 580 -6.23 14.53 -13.16
CA THR A 580 -5.05 13.74 -13.48
C THR A 580 -5.48 12.30 -13.77
N THR A 581 -5.58 11.96 -15.07
CA THR A 581 -5.87 10.61 -15.59
C THR A 581 -4.80 9.57 -15.27
N SER A 582 -3.64 10.03 -14.76
CA SER A 582 -2.55 9.22 -14.22
C SER A 582 -2.26 9.54 -12.75
N ALA A 583 -3.19 10.16 -12.01
CA ALA A 583 -3.10 10.18 -10.54
C ALA A 583 -3.59 8.83 -10.00
N ARG A 584 -2.84 7.77 -10.28
CA ARG A 584 -2.99 6.55 -9.49
C ARG A 584 -2.58 6.79 -8.02
N ASP A 585 -1.97 7.90 -7.56
CA ASP A 585 -0.49 7.97 -7.47
C ASP A 585 0.09 8.96 -6.44
N LYS A 586 -0.68 9.75 -5.69
CA LYS A 586 -0.07 10.53 -4.57
C LYS A 586 -0.15 9.78 -3.25
N PHE A 587 -1.33 9.73 -2.62
CA PHE A 587 -1.42 9.13 -1.29
C PHE A 587 -1.30 7.60 -1.31
N ASP A 588 -1.76 6.95 -2.37
CA ASP A 588 -1.54 5.50 -2.58
C ASP A 588 -0.04 5.18 -2.71
N HIS A 589 0.68 5.95 -3.54
CA HIS A 589 2.15 5.85 -3.63
C HIS A 589 2.83 6.11 -2.30
N TRP A 590 2.38 7.11 -1.53
CA TRP A 590 2.92 7.40 -0.21
C TRP A 590 2.71 6.24 0.77
N ALA A 591 1.52 5.65 0.78
CA ALA A 591 1.18 4.52 1.63
C ALA A 591 1.99 3.26 1.24
N ALA A 592 2.14 2.99 -0.06
CA ALA A 592 2.96 1.90 -0.57
C ALA A 592 4.45 2.08 -0.23
N MET A 593 5.02 3.27 -0.49
CA MET A 593 6.41 3.57 -0.13
C MET A 593 6.66 3.55 1.37
N LEU A 594 5.66 3.97 2.17
CA LEU A 594 5.72 3.87 3.62
C LEU A 594 5.75 2.40 4.08
N ALA A 595 4.91 1.54 3.49
CA ALA A 595 4.94 0.10 3.77
C ALA A 595 6.30 -0.52 3.42
N VAL A 596 6.88 -0.17 2.26
CA VAL A 596 8.23 -0.61 1.86
C VAL A 596 9.31 -0.15 2.87
N ALA A 597 9.22 1.10 3.35
CA ALA A 597 10.15 1.62 4.35
C ALA A 597 10.02 0.88 5.70
N LEU A 598 8.79 0.58 6.12
CA LEU A 598 8.53 -0.20 7.34
C LEU A 598 9.03 -1.64 7.24
N ASP A 599 8.87 -2.29 6.09
CA ASP A 599 9.43 -3.62 5.81
C ASP A 599 10.96 -3.64 5.92
N ARG A 600 11.61 -2.63 5.36
CA ARG A 600 13.06 -2.47 5.46
C ARG A 600 13.49 -2.32 6.91
N GLU A 601 12.84 -1.45 7.67
CA GLU A 601 13.19 -1.23 9.08
C GLU A 601 12.98 -2.50 9.92
N ALA A 602 11.89 -3.23 9.70
CA ALA A 602 11.64 -4.50 10.37
C ALA A 602 12.71 -5.55 10.06
N ARG A 603 13.16 -5.65 8.80
CA ARG A 603 14.29 -6.51 8.42
C ARG A 603 15.60 -6.07 9.08
N LEU A 604 15.88 -4.77 9.14
CA LEU A 604 17.08 -4.24 9.79
C LEU A 604 17.08 -4.50 11.30
N VAL A 605 15.93 -4.38 11.97
CA VAL A 605 15.77 -4.76 13.39
C VAL A 605 16.08 -6.25 13.56
N SER A 606 15.47 -7.12 12.76
CA SER A 606 15.70 -8.57 12.81
C SER A 606 17.19 -8.94 12.59
N LEU A 607 17.85 -8.33 11.61
CA LEU A 607 19.28 -8.55 11.35
C LEU A 607 20.18 -8.07 12.50
N ARG A 608 19.85 -6.93 13.13
CA ARG A 608 20.58 -6.44 14.31
C ARG A 608 20.43 -7.41 15.49
N THR A 609 19.22 -7.94 15.69
CA THR A 609 18.94 -8.96 16.71
C THR A 609 19.72 -10.24 16.46
N GLN A 610 19.69 -10.78 15.25
CA GLN A 610 20.45 -11.98 14.89
C GLN A 610 21.96 -11.78 15.09
N ARG A 611 22.48 -10.61 14.70
CA ARG A 611 23.89 -10.27 14.91
C ARG A 611 24.26 -10.19 16.39
N ALA A 612 23.40 -9.63 17.23
CA ALA A 612 23.61 -9.58 18.67
C ALA A 612 23.63 -10.98 19.29
N ALA A 613 22.67 -11.85 18.91
CA ALA A 613 22.62 -13.24 19.35
C ALA A 613 23.88 -14.03 18.94
N LEU A 614 24.34 -13.87 17.70
CA LEU A 614 25.57 -14.50 17.22
C LEU A 614 26.82 -13.98 17.96
N ALA A 615 26.88 -12.68 18.27
CA ALA A 615 27.97 -12.10 19.05
C ALA A 615 28.01 -12.66 20.47
N ASP A 616 26.86 -12.82 21.11
CA ASP A 616 26.72 -13.42 22.45
C ASP A 616 27.12 -14.91 22.44
N MET A 617 26.66 -15.68 21.45
CA MET A 617 27.11 -17.07 21.25
C MET A 617 28.62 -17.18 21.07
N ALA A 618 29.21 -16.33 20.22
CA ALA A 618 30.66 -16.31 20.00
C ALA A 618 31.45 -15.88 21.26
N ALA A 619 30.89 -14.98 22.08
CA ALA A 619 31.48 -14.60 23.36
C ALA A 619 31.47 -15.77 24.34
N ARG A 620 30.36 -16.52 24.44
CA ARG A 620 30.26 -17.74 25.25
C ARG A 620 31.25 -18.83 24.79
N GLU A 621 31.36 -19.07 23.49
CA GLU A 621 32.29 -20.06 22.95
C GLU A 621 33.76 -19.69 23.26
N ARG A 622 34.12 -18.42 23.11
CA ARG A 622 35.46 -17.93 23.48
C ARG A 622 35.76 -18.09 24.97
N ALA A 623 34.78 -17.80 25.84
CA ALA A 623 34.94 -17.98 27.29
C ALA A 623 35.21 -19.44 27.63
N LEU A 624 34.42 -20.37 27.08
CA LEU A 624 34.62 -21.81 27.26
C LEU A 624 35.97 -22.27 26.73
N ALA A 625 36.40 -21.79 25.55
CA ALA A 625 37.69 -22.14 24.98
C ALA A 625 38.87 -21.63 25.83
N LEU A 626 38.76 -20.43 26.41
CA LEU A 626 39.77 -19.87 27.32
C LEU A 626 39.83 -20.66 28.63
N ASP A 627 38.69 -21.03 29.21
CA ASP A 627 38.63 -21.86 30.42
C ASP A 627 39.22 -23.25 30.20
N LEU A 628 38.89 -23.89 29.07
CA LEU A 628 39.48 -25.17 28.68
C LEU A 628 40.99 -25.05 28.54
N ARG A 629 41.48 -24.01 27.86
CA ARG A 629 42.92 -23.78 27.67
C ARG A 629 43.63 -23.50 29.00
N ALA A 630 43.02 -22.71 29.89
CA ALA A 630 43.55 -22.46 31.23
C ALA A 630 43.54 -23.72 32.09
N GLY A 631 42.55 -24.60 31.93
CA GLY A 631 42.54 -25.94 32.51
C GLY A 631 43.71 -26.78 32.01
N GLN A 632 43.88 -26.91 30.70
CA GLN A 632 44.96 -27.69 30.07
C GLN A 632 46.36 -27.20 30.49
N VAL A 633 46.59 -25.88 30.50
CA VAL A 633 47.87 -25.31 30.93
C VAL A 633 48.14 -25.60 32.41
N ARG A 634 47.13 -25.49 33.28
CA ARG A 634 47.27 -25.87 34.70
C ARG A 634 47.60 -27.34 34.88
N TYR A 635 46.90 -28.24 34.18
CA TYR A 635 47.20 -29.68 34.23
C TYR A 635 48.64 -29.97 33.81
N ARG A 636 49.10 -29.37 32.70
CA ARG A 636 50.47 -29.53 32.22
C ARG A 636 51.53 -29.02 33.21
N LEU A 637 51.29 -27.86 33.83
CA LEU A 637 52.21 -27.30 34.82
C LEU A 637 52.28 -28.14 36.10
N VAL A 638 51.16 -28.69 36.57
CA VAL A 638 51.14 -29.62 37.72
C VAL A 638 51.97 -30.86 37.40
N GLU A 639 51.83 -31.41 36.20
CA GLU A 639 52.61 -32.57 35.75
C GLU A 639 54.12 -32.27 35.67
N GLU A 640 54.52 -31.10 35.14
CA GLU A 640 55.93 -30.71 35.03
C GLU A 640 56.57 -30.43 36.40
N VAL A 641 55.84 -29.83 37.36
CA VAL A 641 56.37 -29.49 38.69
C VAL A 641 56.41 -30.69 39.64
N ALA A 642 55.44 -31.62 39.54
CA ALA A 642 55.38 -32.79 40.43
C ALA A 642 56.48 -33.83 40.15
N LEU A 643 57.17 -33.74 38.99
CA LEU A 643 58.10 -34.78 38.51
C LEU A 643 57.46 -36.18 38.49
N GLU A 644 56.13 -36.24 38.34
CA GLU A 644 55.36 -37.47 38.25
C GLU A 644 55.01 -37.70 36.77
N GLY A 645 55.33 -38.89 36.25
CA GLY A 645 54.90 -39.30 34.93
C GLY A 645 53.46 -39.77 34.94
N THR A 646 52.58 -39.15 34.16
CA THR A 646 51.20 -39.61 34.04
C THR A 646 51.08 -40.71 32.97
N TRP A 647 50.13 -41.62 33.17
CA TRP A 647 49.77 -42.61 32.18
C TRP A 647 48.26 -42.87 32.20
N ASP A 648 47.71 -43.19 31.04
CA ASP A 648 46.28 -43.37 30.82
C ASP A 648 46.07 -44.58 29.90
N TRP A 649 45.58 -45.66 30.49
CA TRP A 649 45.33 -46.91 29.81
C TRP A 649 43.85 -47.03 29.47
N ASP A 650 43.53 -47.03 28.18
CA ASP A 650 42.23 -47.46 27.68
C ASP A 650 42.19 -48.99 27.62
N ILE A 651 41.40 -49.58 28.52
CA ILE A 651 41.31 -51.02 28.70
C ILE A 651 40.59 -51.67 27.51
N THR A 652 39.70 -50.94 26.85
CA THR A 652 38.88 -51.44 25.72
C THR A 652 39.72 -51.60 24.47
N THR A 653 40.58 -50.62 24.20
CA THR A 653 41.44 -50.60 23.01
C THR A 653 42.81 -51.23 23.25
N GLY A 654 43.21 -51.39 24.52
CA GLY A 654 44.54 -51.84 24.92
C GLY A 654 45.61 -50.75 24.80
N HIS A 655 45.25 -49.53 24.38
CA HIS A 655 46.17 -48.43 24.15
C HIS A 655 46.50 -47.69 25.45
N VAL A 656 47.79 -47.47 25.71
CA VAL A 656 48.28 -46.69 26.84
C VAL A 656 48.94 -45.42 26.33
N TYR A 657 48.46 -44.28 26.82
CA TYR A 657 49.17 -43.02 26.71
C TYR A 657 50.16 -42.90 27.88
N TYR A 658 51.45 -42.70 27.56
CA TYR A 658 52.48 -42.34 28.54
C TYR A 658 52.91 -40.90 28.30
N SER A 659 52.94 -40.11 29.37
CA SER A 659 53.31 -38.70 29.26
C SER A 659 54.80 -38.51 29.02
N ARG A 660 55.17 -37.32 28.53
CA ARG A 660 56.59 -36.98 28.30
C ARG A 660 57.42 -37.07 29.58
N THR A 661 56.85 -36.66 30.73
CA THR A 661 57.50 -36.77 32.04
C THR A 661 57.74 -38.23 32.38
N TRP A 662 56.77 -39.13 32.15
CA TRP A 662 56.93 -40.58 32.36
C TRP A 662 58.11 -41.16 31.58
N LYS A 663 58.22 -40.80 30.30
CA LYS A 663 59.32 -41.24 29.43
C LYS A 663 60.66 -40.66 29.86
N SER A 664 60.68 -39.36 30.18
CA SER A 664 61.88 -38.64 30.62
C SER A 664 62.42 -39.16 31.96
N LEU A 665 61.54 -39.54 32.89
CA LEU A 665 61.93 -40.16 34.18
C LEU A 665 62.69 -41.47 33.98
N LEU A 666 62.41 -42.21 32.91
CA LEU A 666 63.10 -43.46 32.55
C LEU A 666 64.28 -43.25 31.59
N GLY A 667 64.56 -42.01 31.20
CA GLY A 667 65.63 -41.64 30.27
C GLY A 667 65.35 -42.01 28.81
N LEU A 668 64.08 -42.19 28.43
CA LEU A 668 63.66 -42.63 27.09
C LEU A 668 63.25 -41.44 26.21
N ALA A 669 63.56 -41.53 24.92
CA ALA A 669 63.06 -40.59 23.92
C ALA A 669 61.58 -40.86 23.57
N ASP A 670 60.91 -39.86 22.99
CA ASP A 670 59.46 -39.92 22.73
C ASP A 670 59.06 -41.05 21.76
N ASP A 671 59.97 -41.46 20.86
CA ASP A 671 59.84 -42.47 19.81
C ASP A 671 60.27 -43.88 20.23
N GLU A 672 60.88 -44.05 21.40
CA GLU A 672 61.36 -45.33 21.93
C GLU A 672 60.30 -46.09 22.75
N VAL A 673 59.14 -45.45 22.98
CA VAL A 673 58.08 -45.96 23.88
C VAL A 673 56.82 -46.30 23.10
N GLY A 674 56.46 -47.59 23.12
CA GLY A 674 55.22 -48.09 22.53
C GLY A 674 53.96 -47.66 23.30
N ALA A 675 52.79 -47.85 22.69
CA ALA A 675 51.52 -47.41 23.26
C ALA A 675 50.72 -48.55 23.92
N SER A 676 51.40 -49.49 24.58
CA SER A 676 50.76 -50.65 25.22
C SER A 676 51.21 -50.85 26.67
N ILE A 677 50.46 -51.62 27.45
CA ILE A 677 50.79 -51.87 28.87
C ILE A 677 52.02 -52.78 29.02
N GLU A 678 52.35 -53.53 27.98
CA GLU A 678 53.59 -54.32 27.87
C GLU A 678 54.83 -53.43 27.97
N GLU A 679 54.73 -52.17 27.57
CA GLU A 679 55.83 -51.22 27.63
C GLU A 679 56.27 -50.94 29.07
N TRP A 680 55.31 -50.73 29.97
CA TRP A 680 55.58 -50.65 31.41
C TRP A 680 55.96 -52.04 31.96
N THR A 681 55.16 -53.07 31.72
CA THR A 681 55.36 -54.37 32.40
C THR A 681 56.62 -55.13 31.98
N SER A 682 57.16 -54.90 30.77
CA SER A 682 58.43 -55.47 30.31
C SER A 682 59.66 -54.86 30.98
N ARG A 683 59.55 -53.61 31.46
CA ARG A 683 60.62 -52.88 32.16
C ARG A 683 60.64 -53.11 33.65
N VAL A 684 59.65 -53.80 34.19
CA VAL A 684 59.62 -54.20 35.61
C VAL A 684 60.71 -55.23 35.85
N HIS A 685 61.51 -55.04 36.91
CA HIS A 685 62.53 -55.99 37.35
C HIS A 685 61.93 -57.40 37.56
N ALA A 686 62.69 -58.44 37.18
CA ALA A 686 62.19 -59.82 37.13
C ALA A 686 61.51 -60.30 38.43
N ASP A 687 62.06 -59.93 39.58
CA ASP A 687 61.51 -60.27 40.91
C ASP A 687 60.14 -59.63 41.18
N ASP A 688 59.87 -58.45 40.61
CA ASP A 688 58.69 -57.63 40.91
C ASP A 688 57.56 -57.85 39.89
N GLN A 689 57.85 -58.47 38.73
CA GLN A 689 56.89 -58.69 37.62
C GLN A 689 55.64 -59.45 38.06
N ARG A 690 55.78 -60.46 38.92
CA ARG A 690 54.65 -61.27 39.40
C ARG A 690 53.71 -60.44 40.29
N ALA A 691 54.27 -59.57 41.12
CA ALA A 691 53.51 -58.70 42.00
C ALA A 691 52.77 -57.62 41.20
N VAL A 692 53.45 -56.96 40.26
CA VAL A 692 52.85 -55.93 39.38
C VAL A 692 51.69 -56.51 38.57
N ARG A 693 51.90 -57.65 37.88
CA ARG A 693 50.85 -58.28 37.08
C ARG A 693 49.64 -58.70 37.92
N SER A 694 49.87 -59.19 39.14
CA SER A 694 48.77 -59.56 40.05
C SER A 694 47.99 -58.33 40.51
N ALA A 695 48.66 -57.24 40.85
CA ALA A 695 48.03 -55.99 41.27
C ALA A 695 47.19 -55.38 40.12
N ILE A 696 47.72 -55.36 38.90
CA ILE A 696 46.97 -54.93 37.70
C ILE A 696 45.75 -55.83 37.47
N ALA A 697 45.91 -57.15 37.54
CA ALA A 697 44.80 -58.08 37.36
C ALA A 697 43.70 -57.89 38.41
N GLN A 698 44.04 -57.62 39.67
CA GLN A 698 43.08 -57.31 40.73
C GLN A 698 42.33 -56.00 40.46
N GLN A 699 43.03 -54.99 39.95
CA GLN A 699 42.44 -53.72 39.54
C GLN A 699 41.56 -53.83 38.32
N LEU A 700 41.78 -54.80 37.42
CA LEU A 700 40.86 -55.11 36.34
C LEU A 700 39.66 -55.94 36.84
N ALA A 701 39.87 -56.84 37.80
CA ALA A 701 38.88 -57.81 38.26
C ALA A 701 37.83 -57.29 39.27
N GLY A 702 38.07 -56.18 39.96
CA GLY A 702 37.03 -55.62 40.83
C GLY A 702 37.48 -54.74 41.98
N ALA A 703 38.79 -54.54 42.19
CA ALA A 703 39.26 -53.87 43.41
C ALA A 703 38.64 -52.47 43.58
N CYS A 704 38.12 -52.18 44.79
CA CYS A 704 37.50 -50.89 45.13
C CYS A 704 38.52 -49.85 45.60
N MET A 705 39.75 -50.27 45.91
CA MET A 705 40.82 -49.38 46.33
C MET A 705 41.70 -48.99 45.14
N PRO A 706 42.25 -47.77 45.11
CA PRO A 706 43.24 -47.37 44.10
C PRO A 706 44.44 -48.32 44.08
N LEU A 707 45.01 -48.53 42.89
CA LEU A 707 46.31 -49.17 42.74
C LEU A 707 47.36 -48.30 43.44
N ASP A 708 48.16 -48.89 44.30
CA ASP A 708 49.31 -48.23 44.93
C ASP A 708 50.41 -49.28 45.09
N LEU A 709 51.43 -49.17 44.25
CA LEU A 709 52.46 -50.19 44.10
C LEU A 709 53.83 -49.54 44.03
N GLU A 710 54.77 -50.05 44.83
CA GLU A 710 56.18 -49.71 44.74
C GLU A 710 56.91 -50.90 44.12
N HIS A 711 57.63 -50.66 43.02
CA HIS A 711 58.34 -51.70 42.27
C HIS A 711 59.55 -51.09 41.55
N ARG A 712 60.46 -51.94 41.08
CA ARG A 712 61.63 -51.51 40.32
C ARG A 712 61.37 -51.49 38.82
N LEU A 713 61.75 -50.40 38.16
CA LEU A 713 61.81 -50.28 36.70
C LEU A 713 63.26 -50.19 36.23
N LEU A 714 63.51 -50.76 35.05
CA LEU A 714 64.76 -50.66 34.33
C LEU A 714 64.75 -49.41 33.43
N ALA A 715 65.67 -48.49 33.70
CA ALA A 715 65.90 -47.31 32.89
C ALA A 715 66.61 -47.67 31.56
N ALA A 716 66.60 -46.75 30.59
CA ALA A 716 67.22 -46.96 29.28
C ALA A 716 68.73 -47.28 29.34
N ASP A 717 69.42 -46.78 30.38
CA ASP A 717 70.85 -47.00 30.64
C ASP A 717 71.15 -48.25 31.48
N GLY A 718 70.12 -49.06 31.78
CA GLY A 718 70.23 -50.29 32.57
C GLY A 718 70.21 -50.09 34.09
N ARG A 719 70.05 -48.85 34.59
CA ARG A 719 69.90 -48.61 36.03
C ARG A 719 68.54 -49.09 36.53
N GLU A 720 68.51 -49.61 37.74
CA GLU A 720 67.28 -49.86 38.49
C GLU A 720 66.79 -48.58 39.17
N LEU A 721 65.52 -48.27 38.94
CA LEU A 721 64.81 -47.15 39.55
C LEU A 721 63.68 -47.69 40.41
N TRP A 722 63.69 -47.35 41.70
CA TRP A 722 62.51 -47.55 42.52
C TRP A 722 61.45 -46.55 42.13
N VAL A 723 60.26 -47.03 41.83
CA VAL A 723 59.13 -46.20 41.44
C VAL A 723 57.89 -46.56 42.25
N ARG A 724 57.03 -45.58 42.45
CA ARG A 724 55.69 -45.76 42.99
C ARG A 724 54.66 -45.45 41.92
N ALA A 725 53.88 -46.45 41.52
CA ALA A 725 52.74 -46.30 40.63
C ALA A 725 51.46 -46.22 41.44
N ARG A 726 50.73 -45.10 41.29
CA ARG A 726 49.39 -44.94 41.86
C ARG A 726 48.38 -44.75 40.76
N ALA A 727 47.27 -45.48 40.78
CA ALA A 727 46.26 -45.38 39.73
C ALA A 727 44.84 -45.61 40.24
N THR A 728 43.88 -45.06 39.51
CA THR A 728 42.46 -45.33 39.72
C THR A 728 41.82 -45.84 38.44
N THR A 729 40.76 -46.64 38.57
CA THR A 729 39.99 -47.15 37.44
C THR A 729 38.75 -46.28 37.24
N VAL A 730 38.54 -45.84 36.01
CA VAL A 730 37.38 -45.05 35.58
C VAL A 730 36.43 -45.98 34.82
N THR A 731 35.17 -45.98 35.23
CA THR A 731 34.08 -46.72 34.58
C THR A 731 33.40 -45.84 33.52
N ASP A 732 32.90 -46.46 32.45
CA ASP A 732 32.00 -45.82 31.49
C ASP A 732 30.56 -45.69 32.04
N ASP A 733 29.68 -45.10 31.23
CA ASP A 733 28.26 -44.89 31.54
C ASP A 733 27.47 -46.20 31.77
N ALA A 734 28.02 -47.35 31.35
CA ALA A 734 27.44 -48.67 31.58
C ALA A 734 28.00 -49.36 32.85
N GLY A 735 28.86 -48.68 33.61
CA GLY A 735 29.51 -49.22 34.80
C GLY A 735 30.64 -50.22 34.49
N VAL A 736 31.02 -50.34 33.22
CA VAL A 736 32.12 -51.19 32.78
C VAL A 736 33.42 -50.41 32.87
N ARG A 737 34.50 -51.08 33.27
CA ARG A 737 35.82 -50.44 33.46
C ARG A 737 36.43 -50.14 32.11
N ALA A 738 36.44 -48.86 31.75
CA ALA A 738 36.87 -48.41 30.43
C ALA A 738 38.31 -47.88 30.43
N ARG A 739 38.75 -47.24 31.51
CA ARG A 739 40.08 -46.61 31.59
C ARG A 739 40.74 -46.82 32.95
N MET A 740 42.07 -46.82 32.98
CA MET A 740 42.87 -46.75 34.20
C MET A 740 43.88 -45.62 34.06
N VAL A 741 43.79 -44.63 34.95
CA VAL A 741 44.64 -43.42 34.91
C VAL A 741 45.49 -43.38 36.16
N GLY A 742 46.78 -43.13 35.99
CA GLY A 742 47.72 -43.14 37.09
C GLY A 742 48.91 -42.21 36.93
N VAL A 743 49.67 -42.12 38.01
CA VAL A 743 50.93 -41.40 38.13
C VAL A 743 52.04 -42.38 38.49
N LEU A 744 53.23 -42.09 38.01
CA LEU A 744 54.47 -42.79 38.32
C LEU A 744 55.47 -41.79 38.89
N MET A 745 55.91 -42.02 40.13
CA MET A 745 56.93 -41.22 40.78
C MET A 745 58.20 -42.05 40.97
N VAL A 746 59.39 -41.47 40.74
CA VAL A 746 60.66 -42.09 41.08
C VAL A 746 60.99 -41.82 42.54
N LEU A 747 61.26 -42.88 43.32
CA LEU A 747 61.64 -42.82 44.73
C LEU A 747 63.16 -42.71 44.93
N GLY A 748 63.98 -43.15 43.95
CA GLY A 748 65.43 -43.05 43.98
C GLY A 748 66.17 -44.29 43.44
N HIS A 749 67.50 -44.30 43.61
CA HIS A 749 68.40 -45.42 43.24
C HIS A 749 68.76 -46.36 44.41
N GLU A 750 68.51 -45.93 45.65
CA GLU A 750 68.67 -46.77 46.85
C GLU A 750 67.28 -47.18 47.33
N GLY A 751 67.07 -48.47 47.56
CA GLY A 751 65.82 -48.98 48.12
C GLY A 751 65.55 -48.38 49.51
N PRO A 752 64.28 -48.30 49.96
CA PRO A 752 63.97 -47.81 51.30
C PRO A 752 64.76 -48.62 52.35
N PRO A 753 65.35 -47.95 53.37
CA PRO A 753 66.24 -48.63 54.30
C PRO A 753 65.49 -49.61 55.23
N GLY A 754 65.90 -50.88 55.19
CA GLY A 754 65.74 -51.84 56.29
C GLY A 754 64.76 -53.01 56.08
N ASP A 755 65.27 -54.22 56.32
CA ASP A 755 64.58 -55.52 56.26
C ASP A 755 63.24 -55.59 57.03
N ALA A 756 62.13 -55.49 56.30
CA ALA A 756 60.84 -56.05 56.69
C ALA A 756 60.08 -56.51 55.44
N PRO A 757 59.47 -57.71 55.41
CA PRO A 757 58.69 -58.16 54.26
C PRO A 757 57.45 -57.27 54.11
N TRP A 758 57.47 -56.38 53.11
CA TRP A 758 56.40 -55.45 52.81
C TRP A 758 55.14 -56.21 52.44
N ARG A 759 54.11 -56.05 53.27
CA ARG A 759 52.77 -56.58 53.05
C ARG A 759 52.12 -55.76 51.93
N THR A 760 51.50 -56.43 50.95
CA THR A 760 50.26 -55.90 50.38
C THR A 760 49.39 -55.47 51.56
N SER A 761 48.99 -54.20 51.62
CA SER A 761 48.20 -53.67 52.72
C SER A 761 46.95 -54.53 52.91
N ARG A 762 47.00 -55.49 53.85
CA ARG A 762 45.80 -56.14 54.38
C ARG A 762 45.01 -55.04 55.08
N VAL A 763 44.02 -54.53 54.35
CA VAL A 763 42.64 -54.36 54.80
C VAL A 763 42.51 -54.18 56.31
N ARG A 764 42.42 -52.92 56.74
CA ARG A 764 41.72 -52.54 57.97
C ARG A 764 40.42 -51.88 57.49
N PRO A 765 39.23 -52.41 57.81
CA PRO A 765 38.01 -51.67 57.52
C PRO A 765 37.99 -50.42 58.41
N PRO A 766 37.64 -49.24 57.89
CA PRO A 766 37.31 -48.11 58.76
C PRO A 766 36.03 -48.46 59.53
N ALA A 767 36.12 -48.38 60.86
CA ALA A 767 34.96 -48.31 61.72
C ALA A 767 34.26 -46.96 61.50
N ASP A 768 32.93 -47.03 61.39
CA ASP A 768 31.96 -45.93 61.53
C ASP A 768 32.21 -44.64 60.74
N ALA A 769 31.70 -44.61 59.51
CA ALA A 769 31.21 -43.38 58.90
C ALA A 769 29.71 -43.22 59.22
N SER A 770 29.41 -42.43 60.25
CA SER A 770 28.09 -41.80 60.36
C SER A 770 27.89 -40.78 59.22
N PRO A 771 26.67 -40.63 58.71
CA PRO A 771 26.36 -39.77 57.56
C PRO A 771 26.19 -38.30 57.99
N PHE A 772 26.82 -37.38 57.27
CA PHE A 772 26.47 -35.95 57.26
C PHE A 772 25.98 -35.58 55.85
N PRO A 773 25.16 -34.52 55.70
CA PRO A 773 23.81 -34.62 55.17
C PRO A 773 23.68 -34.00 53.78
N ALA A 774 22.62 -34.36 53.08
CA ALA A 774 22.19 -33.68 51.87
C ALA A 774 21.75 -32.24 52.21
N SER A 775 22.37 -31.26 51.54
CA SER A 775 21.88 -29.90 51.44
C SER A 775 20.77 -29.79 50.40
N GLN A 776 19.72 -29.06 50.78
CA GLN A 776 18.60 -28.60 49.96
C GLN A 776 19.05 -27.73 48.79
#